data_AF-A0A8S1CNQ6-F1
#
_entry.id   AF-A0A8S1CNQ6-F1
#
_cell.length_a   1.000
_cell.length_b   1.000
_cell.length_c   1.000
_cell.angle_alpha   90.00
_cell.angle_beta   90.00
_cell.angle_gamma   90.00
#
_symmetry.space_group_name_H-M   'P 1'
#
loop_
_entity.id
_entity.type
_entity.pdbx_description
1 polymer ?
#
loop_
_entity_poly.entity_id
_entity_poly.type
_entity_poly.pdbx_seq_one_letter_code
_entity_poly.pdbx_strand_id
1 'polypeptide(L)'
;MEVKMKILVFQLCLLAIGGATPVTVRNGKTCGALGFEADNCVLQSGFSSLKVFPEATGRTRPTSLIYVAALNDEKRSQGEDDIFKCSSSPTDIHINPKIATAGILNRVQIYNFHGDVPRFIRLNGELLRRGHIHFHRDIQMLELLELEIPLEGKVHLALLRHDRAGDQVECPVSYNARNPDYSISQGACFSPCTWDGSNCWLPDFPSYGYVVDGPSTNISASIRIPLRKFGPSLYGLDVTSIVVEISILTENSVRIKFYDPANQRYEVPISINNAPSGKQLSTSEFDVIYPEQVGSVFSLQIIRKSTGTVIFDTSVAGITFEDQLLSLAIRLPSRNVYGLGESYHPTFRRELDDSTWPLWARDEPPNPFAKTSLYGVHPYYSVIEADGNSHGVLLFNSNAQEYLLQSTAPAVVFRTIGGVLDFYVMTGPTPEDVTRQYTSLVGRSFLPPYWSLGFQLSRYGYNNLQNMKDAIARTKSCNIPLDVFYGDIDTMDQQADFTIDPVNFVGLPEYVDEQRALGMRYVPIIDPAIPGNRPGYPTYERGLRAGAYITTETGDILFGNVWPPEPVAFPDFLRPGTLDWWITEITEFYQTIKFDGLWIDMNEPANFNTNIPGSEYTLSCPTNRWDDPPYVPKAGRLGPTDRLSDKTICLANTQGENGTYRHYDVHSLYGYTETIPTSIACQSATGKRGLVFTRSSFVGSGILGGHWTGDNYAYWDHLQYSVIGLLDFNIFGLPYVGADICAYFGDSEERLCERWQELGAFYPFSRNHNTLGTTDQDPCTWPLTVGESTRKAVTIRYTLLPYFYTSFYRANQGIDGTVIRSLAWEFTSDQETWNIDRQFLWRDALLVSPALDIDSVVVSAYFPAGDWFDYYTGEKYTSIGTYILLGAPTDFIPVHVRGGYILPTQEPASNTVLSRQNTFGLIVALDGARTAIGDLFWDDGESIDTVSSGTYHYGTFNFAQDTLTQTVVNNYPAALEGLVLDKIEILGNNGQVPTSVSGDISVDALITYDSTYDKVIITGAAIPIAQAFTITLIF
;
A
#
# COMPACT_ATOMS: atom_id res chain seq x y z
N MET A 1 16.23 4.28 48.38
CA MET A 1 16.91 5.10 49.42
C MET A 1 17.15 6.49 48.85
N GLU A 2 17.06 7.55 49.66
CA GLU A 2 17.38 8.94 49.24
C GLU A 2 18.72 9.42 49.82
N VAL A 3 19.60 10.01 48.98
CA VAL A 3 20.46 11.18 49.26
C VAL A 3 20.75 11.81 47.87
N LYS A 4 20.45 13.06 47.46
CA LYS A 4 20.37 14.45 48.00
C LYS A 4 21.66 15.30 47.88
N MET A 5 21.75 16.12 46.82
CA MET A 5 22.20 17.55 46.74
C MET A 5 22.20 17.98 45.23
N LYS A 6 21.76 19.15 44.72
CA LYS A 6 21.69 20.59 45.12
C LYS A 6 23.07 21.28 45.18
N ILE A 7 23.33 22.48 44.65
CA ILE A 7 22.54 23.60 44.03
C ILE A 7 23.54 24.46 43.15
N LEU A 8 23.31 25.47 42.27
CA LEU A 8 22.37 26.59 41.92
C LEU A 8 22.45 26.73 40.34
N VAL A 9 21.50 27.24 39.50
CA VAL A 9 20.98 28.63 39.25
C VAL A 9 22.07 29.62 38.73
N PHE A 10 21.94 30.45 37.66
CA PHE A 10 20.79 31.21 37.09
C PHE A 10 20.90 31.67 35.59
N GLN A 11 19.75 31.84 34.91
CA GLN A 11 19.27 32.89 33.95
C GLN A 11 19.86 33.31 32.56
N LEU A 12 18.92 33.31 31.58
CA LEU A 12 18.56 34.31 30.54
C LEU A 12 19.06 34.20 29.07
N CYS A 13 18.18 34.66 28.16
CA CYS A 13 18.10 34.33 26.73
C CYS A 13 18.75 35.35 25.79
N LEU A 14 19.29 34.90 24.63
CA LEU A 14 18.81 35.25 23.26
C LEU A 14 19.77 34.77 22.14
N LEU A 15 19.19 34.41 20.98
CA LEU A 15 19.71 34.48 19.60
C LEU A 15 21.03 33.78 19.18
N ALA A 16 20.88 32.64 18.50
CA ALA A 16 21.63 32.15 17.31
C ALA A 16 20.86 30.91 16.82
N ILE A 17 20.42 30.69 15.57
CA ILE A 17 20.89 31.05 14.22
C ILE A 17 22.34 30.63 13.94
N GLY A 18 22.50 29.52 13.21
CA GLY A 18 23.60 29.37 12.25
C GLY A 18 24.84 28.55 12.66
N GLY A 19 24.76 27.23 12.49
CA GLY A 19 25.73 26.48 11.66
C GLY A 19 27.04 25.93 12.24
N ALA A 20 27.63 25.01 11.46
CA ALA A 20 29.01 24.52 11.47
C ALA A 20 29.55 23.73 12.70
N THR A 21 29.36 22.41 12.64
CA THR A 21 30.38 21.35 12.84
C THR A 21 31.70 21.65 13.61
N PRO A 22 32.02 20.85 14.64
CA PRO A 22 33.40 20.67 15.12
C PRO A 22 34.09 19.48 14.43
N VAL A 23 34.90 19.74 13.40
CA VAL A 23 35.83 18.74 12.84
C VAL A 23 37.02 18.56 13.79
N THR A 24 37.42 17.31 14.08
CA THR A 24 38.53 17.02 15.00
C THR A 24 39.89 17.21 14.32
N VAL A 25 40.78 18.00 14.92
CA VAL A 25 42.13 18.27 14.38
C VAL A 25 43.15 17.25 14.89
N ARG A 26 44.01 16.74 13.98
CA ARG A 26 45.33 16.17 14.31
C ARG A 26 46.41 16.68 13.36
N ASN A 27 47.65 16.65 13.85
CA ASN A 27 48.91 16.83 13.11
C ASN A 27 49.18 18.24 12.54
N GLY A 28 49.51 19.15 13.46
CA GLY A 28 49.82 20.54 13.18
C GLY A 28 51.19 20.86 12.56
N LYS A 29 51.43 22.17 12.43
CA LYS A 29 52.72 22.86 12.41
C LYS A 29 52.50 24.36 12.70
N THR A 30 53.58 25.10 12.98
CA THR A 30 53.54 26.42 13.65
C THR A 30 53.61 27.63 12.72
N CYS A 31 52.77 28.62 13.06
CA CYS A 31 53.01 30.08 13.08
C CYS A 31 53.84 30.79 12.00
N GLY A 32 53.23 31.81 11.40
CA GLY A 32 53.89 32.96 10.78
C GLY A 32 52.92 33.75 9.89
N ALA A 33 52.81 35.08 9.86
CA ALA A 33 53.00 36.21 10.79
C ALA A 33 53.16 37.47 9.91
N LEU A 34 52.56 38.60 10.31
CA LEU A 34 52.63 39.94 9.66
C LEU A 34 51.90 40.04 8.30
N GLY A 35 51.37 41.20 7.90
CA GLY A 35 51.41 42.51 8.58
C GLY A 35 50.30 43.48 8.12
N PHE A 36 50.23 44.65 8.77
CA PHE A 36 49.33 45.77 8.43
C PHE A 36 49.89 46.61 7.27
N GLU A 37 49.01 47.26 6.51
CA GLU A 37 48.96 48.74 6.45
C GLU A 37 47.62 49.22 5.86
N ALA A 38 47.35 50.53 5.90
CA ALA A 38 46.04 51.13 5.61
C ALA A 38 46.18 52.44 4.81
N ASP A 39 45.12 52.83 4.09
CA ASP A 39 44.45 54.13 4.26
C ASP A 39 43.44 54.46 3.14
N ASN A 40 42.26 54.94 3.53
CA ASN A 40 41.60 56.14 2.99
C ASN A 40 40.30 56.44 3.76
N CYS A 41 40.13 57.68 4.25
CA CYS A 41 39.05 58.07 5.16
C CYS A 41 38.55 59.51 4.94
N VAL A 42 37.23 59.71 4.79
CA VAL A 42 36.48 60.98 4.94
C VAL A 42 35.06 60.59 5.43
N LEU A 43 34.68 60.75 6.71
CA LEU A 43 34.13 61.95 7.39
C LEU A 43 32.82 62.50 6.79
N GLN A 44 31.79 62.95 7.53
CA GLN A 44 31.35 62.73 8.93
C GLN A 44 29.93 63.37 9.11
N SER A 45 29.28 63.16 10.28
CA SER A 45 28.04 63.82 10.76
C SER A 45 26.73 63.47 10.01
N GLY A 46 25.52 63.68 10.56
CA GLY A 46 25.14 64.15 11.91
C GLY A 46 23.61 64.20 12.09
N PHE A 47 23.11 64.07 13.33
CA PHE A 47 21.66 64.10 13.60
C PHE A 47 21.06 65.52 13.48
N SER A 48 20.01 65.67 12.67
CA SER A 48 18.68 66.20 13.06
C SER A 48 17.96 67.00 11.95
N SER A 49 16.80 66.50 11.51
CA SER A 49 15.70 67.33 11.00
C SER A 49 14.39 66.53 11.08
N LEU A 50 13.30 67.16 11.49
CA LEU A 50 12.01 66.52 11.71
C LEU A 50 10.92 67.28 10.96
N LYS A 51 10.14 66.60 10.10
CA LYS A 51 8.68 66.76 9.93
C LYS A 51 8.07 65.91 8.80
N VAL A 52 7.00 65.19 9.18
CA VAL A 52 5.74 64.90 8.44
C VAL A 52 5.82 64.32 7.01
N PHE A 53 5.38 63.07 6.91
CA PHE A 53 4.45 62.56 5.87
C PHE A 53 3.38 61.67 6.56
N PRO A 54 2.23 61.37 5.93
CA PRO A 54 0.97 61.06 6.65
C PRO A 54 0.77 59.59 7.06
N GLU A 55 -0.39 59.37 7.67
CA GLU A 55 -0.84 58.18 8.39
C GLU A 55 -0.83 56.88 7.58
N ALA A 56 -0.34 55.80 8.20
CA ALA A 56 -0.55 54.43 7.76
C ALA A 56 -1.45 53.68 8.78
N THR A 57 -2.76 53.78 8.58
CA THR A 57 -3.75 52.90 9.22
C THR A 57 -3.93 51.64 8.35
N GLY A 58 -4.16 50.45 8.91
CA GLY A 58 -4.04 50.02 10.30
C GLY A 58 -4.12 48.49 10.39
N ARG A 59 -3.41 47.87 11.33
CA ARG A 59 -3.48 46.40 11.54
C ARG A 59 -4.79 46.02 12.24
N THR A 60 -5.64 45.24 11.58
CA THR A 60 -6.73 44.49 12.22
C THR A 60 -6.57 42.99 11.93
N ARG A 61 -6.67 42.17 12.98
CA ARG A 61 -6.89 40.72 12.81
C ARG A 61 -8.35 40.50 12.38
N PRO A 62 -8.68 39.47 11.59
CA PRO A 62 -10.07 39.15 11.31
C PRO A 62 -10.77 38.70 12.61
N THR A 63 -11.71 39.51 13.08
CA THR A 63 -12.64 39.12 14.15
C THR A 63 -13.65 38.12 13.61
N SER A 64 -13.97 37.07 14.36
CA SER A 64 -14.91 36.03 13.93
C SER A 64 -16.30 36.58 13.63
N LEU A 65 -16.72 36.52 12.36
CA LEU A 65 -18.10 36.77 11.94
C LEU A 65 -18.94 35.53 12.23
N ILE A 66 -19.87 35.64 13.19
CA ILE A 66 -20.89 34.63 13.45
C ILE A 66 -22.08 34.95 12.54
N TYR A 67 -22.35 34.10 11.55
CA TYR A 67 -23.59 34.14 10.78
C TYR A 67 -24.68 33.41 11.57
N VAL A 68 -25.79 34.10 11.86
CA VAL A 68 -27.00 33.49 12.41
C VAL A 68 -28.11 33.61 11.36
N ALA A 69 -28.31 32.56 10.59
CA ALA A 69 -29.44 32.45 9.66
C ALA A 69 -30.60 31.73 10.36
N ALA A 70 -31.60 32.48 10.82
CA ALA A 70 -32.83 31.93 11.38
C ALA A 70 -33.88 31.82 10.28
N LEU A 71 -33.98 30.64 9.64
CA LEU A 71 -35.15 30.29 8.83
C LEU A 71 -36.28 29.88 9.78
N ASN A 72 -37.46 30.50 9.64
CA ASN A 72 -38.66 30.10 10.37
C ASN A 72 -39.91 30.42 9.54
N ASP A 73 -40.47 29.39 8.91
CA ASP A 73 -41.67 29.52 8.09
C ASP A 73 -42.94 29.53 8.97
N GLU A 74 -43.62 30.68 9.07
CA GLU A 74 -45.04 30.75 8.73
C GLU A 74 -45.61 32.20 8.69
N LYS A 75 -46.38 32.48 7.63
CA LYS A 75 -47.54 33.41 7.57
C LYS A 75 -47.31 34.94 7.77
N ARG A 76 -47.14 35.59 6.59
CA ARG A 76 -47.91 36.76 6.07
C ARG A 76 -47.50 38.22 6.38
N SER A 77 -47.21 38.91 5.27
CA SER A 77 -47.82 40.17 4.76
C SER A 77 -47.40 41.57 5.24
N GLN A 78 -47.06 42.39 4.24
CA GLN A 78 -47.13 43.87 4.14
C GLN A 78 -46.21 44.74 5.01
N GLY A 79 -45.46 45.65 4.36
CA GLY A 79 -45.13 46.98 4.89
C GLY A 79 -43.65 47.37 5.00
N GLU A 80 -43.23 48.31 4.15
CA GLU A 80 -42.30 49.44 4.40
C GLU A 80 -40.94 49.20 5.14
N ASP A 81 -39.88 49.18 4.32
CA ASP A 81 -38.68 50.06 4.34
C ASP A 81 -37.69 50.18 5.55
N ASP A 82 -36.40 50.13 5.19
CA ASP A 82 -35.23 50.84 5.74
C ASP A 82 -35.02 50.90 7.28
N ILE A 83 -34.23 49.94 7.81
CA ILE A 83 -33.32 50.21 8.94
C ILE A 83 -31.92 49.61 8.63
N PHE A 84 -30.87 50.38 8.96
CA PHE A 84 -29.42 50.09 8.84
C PHE A 84 -28.76 50.26 7.46
N LYS A 85 -28.30 51.48 7.19
CA LYS A 85 -27.20 51.76 6.25
C LYS A 85 -25.85 51.36 6.85
N CYS A 86 -24.96 50.80 6.03
CA CYS A 86 -23.56 50.57 6.42
C CYS A 86 -22.81 51.91 6.63
N SER A 87 -21.90 51.93 7.61
CA SER A 87 -21.00 53.05 7.90
C SER A 87 -19.59 52.51 8.14
N SER A 88 -18.57 53.16 7.57
CA SER A 88 -17.21 52.63 7.46
C SER A 88 -16.25 53.24 8.49
N SER A 89 -16.32 52.80 9.76
CA SER A 89 -15.25 53.00 10.75
C SER A 89 -15.38 52.01 11.93
N PRO A 90 -14.29 51.36 12.42
CA PRO A 90 -14.37 50.31 13.44
C PRO A 90 -14.10 50.79 14.89
N THR A 91 -14.74 51.87 15.34
CA THR A 91 -14.79 52.25 16.77
C THR A 91 -16.14 52.88 17.16
N ASP A 92 -16.54 52.66 18.41
CA ASP A 92 -17.72 53.19 19.12
C ASP A 92 -19.13 52.71 18.68
N ILE A 93 -19.78 51.94 19.57
CA ILE A 93 -21.22 51.64 19.53
C ILE A 93 -21.92 52.44 20.64
N HIS A 94 -22.75 53.40 20.25
CA HIS A 94 -23.68 54.07 21.18
C HIS A 94 -25.00 53.31 21.27
N ILE A 95 -25.35 52.81 22.46
CA ILE A 95 -26.67 52.20 22.73
C ILE A 95 -27.66 53.27 23.18
N ASN A 96 -28.84 53.32 22.55
CA ASN A 96 -29.93 54.24 22.89
C ASN A 96 -30.72 53.72 24.11
N PRO A 97 -30.75 54.44 25.25
CA PRO A 97 -31.23 53.89 26.53
C PRO A 97 -32.75 53.97 26.70
N LYS A 98 -33.51 53.22 25.89
CA LYS A 98 -34.97 53.00 26.11
C LYS A 98 -35.43 51.58 25.76
N ILE A 99 -35.22 50.65 26.69
CA ILE A 99 -36.14 49.61 27.18
C ILE A 99 -35.45 48.97 28.40
N ALA A 100 -36.07 49.04 29.58
CA ALA A 100 -35.38 48.74 30.84
C ALA A 100 -36.32 48.18 31.93
N THR A 101 -36.94 47.04 31.66
CA THR A 101 -37.58 46.12 32.64
C THR A 101 -37.74 44.75 31.97
N ALA A 102 -37.50 43.60 32.61
CA ALA A 102 -37.09 43.38 34.00
C ALA A 102 -36.21 42.11 34.15
N GLY A 103 -35.34 42.13 35.17
CA GLY A 103 -34.93 40.96 35.96
C GLY A 103 -34.35 39.72 35.28
N ILE A 104 -33.03 39.69 35.09
CA ILE A 104 -32.06 38.75 35.72
C ILE A 104 -30.67 39.04 35.12
N LEU A 105 -29.67 39.25 35.98
CA LEU A 105 -28.30 39.60 35.56
C LEU A 105 -27.29 38.96 36.52
N ASN A 106 -26.70 37.83 36.11
CA ASN A 106 -25.54 37.24 36.78
C ASN A 106 -24.28 37.53 35.96
N ARG A 107 -23.21 37.93 36.65
CA ARG A 107 -21.97 38.44 36.03
C ARG A 107 -20.91 37.34 35.96
N VAL A 108 -20.38 37.09 34.76
CA VAL A 108 -19.05 36.51 34.59
C VAL A 108 -18.05 37.66 34.44
N GLN A 109 -16.96 37.65 35.21
CA GLN A 109 -15.84 38.57 35.03
C GLN A 109 -14.63 37.79 34.50
N ILE A 110 -14.30 38.03 33.23
CA ILE A 110 -13.09 37.49 32.61
C ILE A 110 -11.95 38.48 32.88
N TYR A 111 -10.84 37.99 33.43
CA TYR A 111 -9.59 38.75 33.56
C TYR A 111 -8.58 38.24 32.54
N ASN A 112 -7.90 39.17 31.86
CA ASN A 112 -6.95 38.89 30.80
C ASN A 112 -5.52 38.84 31.39
N PHE A 113 -4.79 37.73 31.22
CA PHE A 113 -3.45 37.57 31.83
C PHE A 113 -2.46 36.79 30.94
N HIS A 114 -1.23 37.32 30.85
CA HIS A 114 -0.01 36.58 30.50
C HIS A 114 0.75 36.21 31.78
N GLY A 115 1.43 35.04 31.80
CA GLY A 115 2.54 34.75 32.72
C GLY A 115 2.33 33.58 33.70
N ASP A 116 3.39 32.81 33.93
CA ASP A 116 3.36 31.50 34.62
C ASP A 116 3.42 31.56 36.16
N VAL A 117 2.26 31.56 36.85
CA VAL A 117 2.15 31.00 38.23
C VAL A 117 0.74 30.43 38.46
N PRO A 118 0.56 29.16 38.89
CA PRO A 118 -0.77 28.56 39.07
C PRO A 118 -1.39 28.85 40.45
N ARG A 119 -2.62 29.43 40.50
CA ARG A 119 -3.47 29.50 41.70
C ARG A 119 -5.00 29.44 41.41
N PHE A 120 -5.63 28.37 41.88
CA PHE A 120 -7.05 28.18 42.27
C PHE A 120 -8.18 28.91 41.52
N ILE A 121 -9.07 28.11 40.90
CA ILE A 121 -10.43 28.51 40.50
C ILE A 121 -11.42 28.26 41.66
N ARG A 122 -12.50 29.04 41.74
CA ARG A 122 -13.69 28.76 42.58
C ARG A 122 -14.94 28.68 41.73
N LEU A 123 -15.76 27.66 41.98
CA LEU A 123 -17.14 27.53 41.49
C LEU A 123 -18.05 27.31 42.71
N ASN A 124 -19.23 27.95 42.72
CA ASN A 124 -20.28 27.84 43.75
C ASN A 124 -19.83 27.97 45.23
N GLY A 125 -18.68 28.60 45.49
CA GLY A 125 -18.20 29.00 46.82
C GLY A 125 -17.18 28.06 47.48
N GLU A 126 -17.06 26.81 47.01
CA GLU A 126 -16.15 25.82 47.61
C GLU A 126 -14.74 25.86 47.00
N LEU A 127 -13.80 25.12 47.62
CA LEU A 127 -12.37 25.15 47.30
C LEU A 127 -11.80 23.74 47.13
N LEU A 128 -11.69 23.30 45.88
CA LEU A 128 -11.19 21.97 45.50
C LEU A 128 -9.75 21.74 46.01
N ARG A 129 -9.51 20.59 46.64
CA ARG A 129 -8.19 20.14 47.13
C ARG A 129 -7.61 19.08 46.20
N ARG A 130 -6.27 18.92 46.24
CA ARG A 130 -5.50 17.93 45.46
C ARG A 130 -6.00 16.50 45.65
N GLY A 131 -6.42 15.87 44.56
CA GLY A 131 -6.13 14.46 44.26
C GLY A 131 -4.97 14.37 43.25
N HIS A 132 -4.40 13.18 43.03
CA HIS A 132 -3.37 12.99 42.01
C HIS A 132 -4.01 12.84 40.62
N ILE A 133 -3.56 13.64 39.66
CA ILE A 133 -3.86 13.48 38.23
C ILE A 133 -2.52 13.47 37.50
N HIS A 134 -2.24 12.42 36.74
CA HIS A 134 -1.16 12.42 35.75
C HIS A 134 -1.67 13.10 34.48
N PHE A 135 -0.94 14.10 34.00
CA PHE A 135 -1.18 14.66 32.67
C PHE A 135 -0.50 13.77 31.63
N HIS A 136 -1.26 12.88 31.01
CA HIS A 136 -1.00 12.57 29.61
C HIS A 136 -1.30 13.83 28.78
N ARG A 137 -0.57 14.01 27.68
CA ARG A 137 -1.05 14.84 26.58
C ARG A 137 -2.20 14.10 25.89
N ASP A 138 -2.98 14.83 25.09
CA ASP A 138 -4.05 14.29 24.24
C ASP A 138 -5.37 13.94 24.95
N ILE A 139 -6.06 14.97 25.44
CA ILE A 139 -7.53 14.97 25.58
C ILE A 139 -8.08 16.30 25.05
N GLN A 140 -8.77 16.27 23.90
CA GLN A 140 -9.77 17.30 23.57
C GLN A 140 -11.11 16.85 24.16
N MET A 141 -11.67 17.58 25.14
CA MET A 141 -13.02 17.31 25.62
C MET A 141 -14.06 18.06 24.80
N LEU A 142 -15.03 17.34 24.25
CA LEU A 142 -16.30 17.89 23.80
C LEU A 142 -17.17 18.24 25.02
N GLU A 143 -17.33 19.54 25.31
CA GLU A 143 -18.40 19.99 26.21
C GLU A 143 -19.74 20.03 25.43
N LEU A 144 -20.53 18.97 25.56
CA LEU A 144 -21.95 19.00 25.18
C LEU A 144 -22.70 19.92 26.15
N LEU A 145 -23.07 21.11 25.65
CA LEU A 145 -23.78 22.12 26.43
C LEU A 145 -25.28 22.06 26.10
N GLU A 146 -25.97 21.09 26.69
CA GLU A 146 -27.41 20.94 26.54
C GLU A 146 -28.16 22.16 27.12
N LEU A 147 -28.92 22.84 26.25
CA LEU A 147 -29.80 23.94 26.61
C LEU A 147 -31.26 23.51 26.41
N GLU A 148 -31.91 23.06 27.48
CA GLU A 148 -33.35 22.84 27.48
C GLU A 148 -34.09 24.17 27.24
N ILE A 149 -34.59 24.37 26.02
CA ILE A 149 -35.57 25.41 25.70
C ILE A 149 -36.94 24.73 25.57
N PRO A 150 -37.92 25.03 26.44
CA PRO A 150 -39.20 24.31 26.47
C PRO A 150 -40.17 24.79 25.38
N LEU A 151 -39.89 24.42 24.14
CA LEU A 151 -40.80 24.48 22.99
C LEU A 151 -40.71 23.19 22.17
N GLU A 152 -41.84 22.74 21.61
CA GLU A 152 -41.96 21.42 20.98
C GLU A 152 -41.27 21.36 19.60
N GLY A 153 -39.96 21.06 19.59
CA GLY A 153 -39.22 20.78 18.36
C GLY A 153 -37.75 20.45 18.62
N LYS A 154 -37.29 19.26 18.20
CA LYS A 154 -35.86 18.90 18.27
C LYS A 154 -35.08 19.61 17.16
N VAL A 155 -34.18 20.52 17.53
CA VAL A 155 -33.23 21.16 16.61
C VAL A 155 -31.83 20.65 16.93
N HIS A 156 -31.19 19.97 15.97
CA HIS A 156 -29.80 19.54 16.09
C HIS A 156 -28.89 20.69 15.67
N LEU A 157 -28.19 21.31 16.62
CA LEU A 157 -27.32 22.46 16.39
C LEU A 157 -25.85 22.02 16.32
N ALA A 158 -25.36 21.72 15.11
CA ALA A 158 -23.98 21.32 14.87
C ALA A 158 -23.01 22.51 14.99
N LEU A 159 -22.48 22.75 16.19
CA LEU A 159 -21.51 23.81 16.47
C LEU A 159 -20.09 23.43 16.03
N LEU A 160 -19.83 23.49 14.72
CA LEU A 160 -18.49 23.35 14.15
C LEU A 160 -17.59 24.54 14.58
N ARG A 161 -16.74 24.33 15.59
CA ARG A 161 -15.58 25.20 15.82
C ARG A 161 -14.50 24.90 14.78
N HIS A 162 -14.39 25.73 13.75
CA HIS A 162 -13.17 25.81 12.94
C HIS A 162 -12.10 26.62 13.69
N ASP A 163 -11.23 25.95 14.45
CA ASP A 163 -9.96 26.53 14.88
C ASP A 163 -8.96 26.49 13.71
N ARG A 164 -9.15 27.41 12.75
CA ARG A 164 -8.52 27.47 11.41
C ARG A 164 -6.98 27.48 11.34
N ALA A 165 -6.28 27.39 12.46
CA ALA A 165 -4.82 27.40 12.52
C ALA A 165 -4.17 26.07 12.10
N GLY A 166 -4.95 25.03 11.79
CA GLY A 166 -4.45 23.68 11.47
C GLY A 166 -4.83 23.12 10.09
N ASP A 167 -5.77 23.74 9.37
CA ASP A 167 -6.30 23.26 8.08
C ASP A 167 -5.50 23.73 6.84
N GLN A 168 -4.40 24.48 7.02
CA GLN A 168 -3.61 24.96 5.88
C GLN A 168 -2.85 23.80 5.19
N VAL A 169 -2.93 23.74 3.86
CA VAL A 169 -2.28 22.72 3.02
C VAL A 169 -1.05 23.33 2.35
N GLU A 170 0.06 22.57 2.33
CA GLU A 170 1.32 23.00 1.70
C GLU A 170 1.10 23.33 0.20
N CYS A 171 1.65 24.45 -0.24
CA CYS A 171 1.67 24.86 -1.63
C CYS A 171 2.48 23.89 -2.50
N PRO A 172 1.95 23.42 -3.66
CA PRO A 172 2.69 22.60 -4.61
C PRO A 172 3.73 23.45 -5.36
N VAL A 173 4.86 23.70 -4.71
CA VAL A 173 5.97 24.52 -5.20
C VAL A 173 6.89 23.74 -6.15
N SER A 174 7.34 24.40 -7.21
CA SER A 174 8.36 23.85 -8.11
C SER A 174 9.75 24.25 -7.60
N TYR A 175 10.52 23.28 -7.11
CA TYR A 175 11.87 23.52 -6.57
C TYR A 175 12.95 23.70 -7.66
N ASN A 176 12.58 23.62 -8.94
CA ASN A 176 13.55 23.56 -10.05
C ASN A 176 13.99 24.96 -10.52
N ALA A 177 15.31 25.20 -10.54
CA ALA A 177 15.91 26.48 -10.95
C ALA A 177 15.69 26.85 -12.44
N ARG A 178 15.13 25.95 -13.25
CA ARG A 178 14.81 26.19 -14.67
C ARG A 178 13.67 27.18 -14.89
N ASN A 179 12.78 27.38 -13.91
CA ASN A 179 11.71 28.38 -14.01
C ASN A 179 11.62 29.20 -12.70
N PRO A 180 12.31 30.36 -12.61
CA PRO A 180 12.43 31.11 -11.36
C PRO A 180 11.09 31.68 -10.87
N ASP A 181 10.13 31.93 -11.77
CA ASP A 181 8.86 32.60 -11.46
C ASP A 181 7.94 31.77 -10.54
N TYR A 182 8.16 30.45 -10.45
CA TYR A 182 7.38 29.50 -9.63
C TYR A 182 8.22 28.85 -8.50
N SER A 183 9.42 29.38 -8.26
CA SER A 183 10.36 28.86 -7.26
C SER A 183 10.18 29.48 -5.87
N ILE A 184 10.57 28.76 -4.82
CA ILE A 184 10.77 29.38 -3.49
C ILE A 184 12.07 30.19 -3.54
N SER A 185 11.97 31.47 -3.19
CA SER A 185 13.12 32.34 -2.93
C SER A 185 13.32 32.52 -1.42
N GLN A 186 14.49 32.98 -0.99
CA GLN A 186 14.81 33.09 0.45
C GLN A 186 13.85 34.05 1.18
N GLY A 187 12.84 33.47 1.84
CA GLY A 187 11.82 34.20 2.60
C GLY A 187 10.54 34.57 1.83
N ALA A 188 10.28 33.99 0.64
CA ALA A 188 9.04 34.21 -0.10
C ALA A 188 8.65 33.05 -1.04
N CYS A 189 7.35 32.79 -1.14
CA CYS A 189 6.73 31.88 -2.11
C CYS A 189 6.37 32.61 -3.42
N PHE A 190 6.15 31.85 -4.49
CA PHE A 190 5.47 32.38 -5.68
C PHE A 190 4.00 32.72 -5.36
N SER A 191 3.46 33.77 -5.99
CA SER A 191 2.05 34.15 -5.82
C SER A 191 1.15 33.19 -6.61
N PRO A 192 0.05 32.65 -6.03
CA PRO A 192 -0.71 33.18 -4.91
C PRO A 192 -0.37 32.61 -3.53
N CYS A 193 0.57 31.68 -3.43
CA CYS A 193 0.89 31.00 -2.17
C CYS A 193 1.49 31.97 -1.12
N THR A 194 1.24 31.67 0.15
CA THR A 194 1.59 32.53 1.29
C THR A 194 2.76 31.96 2.09
N TRP A 195 3.73 32.82 2.43
CA TRP A 195 4.86 32.46 3.29
C TRP A 195 4.55 32.86 4.73
N ASP A 196 4.59 31.91 5.67
CA ASP A 196 4.36 32.18 7.11
C ASP A 196 5.62 32.64 7.87
N GLY A 197 6.80 32.47 7.25
CA GLY A 197 8.11 32.63 7.88
C GLY A 197 9.02 31.40 7.77
N SER A 198 8.44 30.22 7.52
CA SER A 198 9.11 28.91 7.47
C SER A 198 8.64 28.03 6.30
N ASN A 199 7.37 28.09 5.92
CA ASN A 199 6.71 27.22 4.93
C ASN A 199 5.86 28.01 3.92
N CYS A 200 5.59 27.38 2.78
CA CYS A 200 4.67 27.89 1.75
C CYS A 200 3.31 27.20 1.82
N TRP A 201 2.25 27.97 2.00
CA TRP A 201 0.87 27.48 2.13
C TRP A 201 0.01 27.90 0.94
N LEU A 202 -0.99 27.09 0.63
CA LEU A 202 -2.06 27.47 -0.30
C LEU A 202 -2.89 28.64 0.28
N PRO A 203 -3.57 29.45 -0.56
CA PRO A 203 -4.47 30.49 -0.08
C PRO A 203 -5.55 29.92 0.86
N ASP A 204 -5.97 30.65 1.90
CA ASP A 204 -6.97 30.15 2.85
C ASP A 204 -8.27 29.77 2.13
N PHE A 205 -8.78 28.55 2.34
CA PHE A 205 -10.11 28.17 1.86
C PHE A 205 -11.19 29.00 2.61
N PRO A 206 -12.22 29.56 1.94
CA PRO A 206 -12.64 29.34 0.56
C PRO A 206 -12.29 30.51 -0.39
N SER A 207 -11.04 30.97 -0.45
CA SER A 207 -10.61 32.07 -1.34
C SER A 207 -10.28 31.65 -2.79
N TYR A 208 -10.16 30.34 -3.05
CA TYR A 208 -9.82 29.76 -4.35
C TYR A 208 -10.47 28.39 -4.55
N GLY A 209 -10.41 27.89 -5.79
CA GLY A 209 -10.93 26.59 -6.19
C GLY A 209 -12.08 26.76 -7.18
N TYR A 210 -13.19 26.04 -6.96
CA TYR A 210 -14.34 26.04 -7.87
C TYR A 210 -15.62 26.48 -7.16
N VAL A 211 -16.52 27.15 -7.89
CA VAL A 211 -17.90 27.44 -7.49
C VAL A 211 -18.88 26.64 -8.33
N VAL A 212 -20.06 26.36 -7.78
CA VAL A 212 -21.19 25.78 -8.53
C VAL A 212 -21.69 26.77 -9.57
N ASP A 213 -21.77 26.36 -10.84
CA ASP A 213 -22.06 27.24 -11.98
C ASP A 213 -23.43 26.98 -12.64
N GLY A 214 -24.18 26.00 -12.14
CA GLY A 214 -25.53 25.66 -12.60
C GLY A 214 -26.20 24.64 -11.69
N PRO A 215 -27.50 24.33 -11.92
CA PRO A 215 -28.18 23.28 -11.19
C PRO A 215 -27.52 21.91 -11.46
N SER A 216 -27.53 21.04 -10.46
CA SER A 216 -27.13 19.65 -10.65
C SER A 216 -28.15 18.90 -11.51
N THR A 217 -27.69 17.85 -12.19
CA THR A 217 -28.53 17.02 -13.08
C THR A 217 -28.42 15.55 -12.70
N ASN A 218 -29.57 14.92 -12.45
CA ASN A 218 -29.66 13.52 -12.07
C ASN A 218 -29.83 12.64 -13.32
N ILE A 219 -28.93 11.68 -13.52
CA ILE A 219 -28.89 10.77 -14.67
C ILE A 219 -28.79 9.34 -14.13
N SER A 220 -29.93 8.63 -14.09
CA SER A 220 -30.05 7.28 -13.55
C SER A 220 -29.53 7.17 -12.10
N ALA A 221 -28.37 6.53 -11.90
CA ALA A 221 -27.69 6.33 -10.62
C ALA A 221 -26.66 7.43 -10.27
N SER A 222 -26.60 8.50 -11.05
CA SER A 222 -25.55 9.52 -10.97
C SER A 222 -26.08 10.95 -10.83
N ILE A 223 -25.33 11.81 -10.13
CA ILE A 223 -25.51 13.28 -10.09
C ILE A 223 -24.35 13.92 -10.85
N ARG A 224 -24.64 14.87 -11.75
CA ARG A 224 -23.63 15.73 -12.38
C ARG A 224 -23.77 17.18 -11.92
N ILE A 225 -22.68 17.76 -11.42
CA ILE A 225 -22.62 19.09 -10.82
C ILE A 225 -21.67 19.95 -11.68
N PRO A 226 -22.16 20.96 -12.42
CA PRO A 226 -21.31 21.84 -13.22
C PRO A 226 -20.62 22.89 -12.33
N LEU A 227 -19.30 23.01 -12.45
CA LEU A 227 -18.47 23.91 -11.67
C LEU A 227 -17.66 24.86 -12.56
N ARG A 228 -17.29 26.02 -12.02
CA ARG A 228 -16.41 27.00 -12.68
C ARG A 228 -15.32 27.51 -11.72
N LYS A 229 -14.11 27.69 -12.25
CA LYS A 229 -12.94 28.20 -11.53
C LYS A 229 -13.21 29.59 -10.94
N PHE A 230 -12.74 29.82 -9.72
CA PHE A 230 -12.64 31.15 -9.10
C PHE A 230 -11.37 31.28 -8.27
N GLY A 231 -11.08 32.49 -7.81
CA GLY A 231 -9.82 32.82 -7.12
C GLY A 231 -8.59 32.66 -8.03
N PRO A 232 -7.38 32.81 -7.49
CA PRO A 232 -6.14 32.76 -8.26
C PRO A 232 -5.83 31.37 -8.82
N SER A 233 -5.08 31.34 -9.92
CA SER A 233 -4.41 30.15 -10.49
C SER A 233 -3.10 29.88 -9.75
N LEU A 234 -2.53 28.67 -9.86
CA LEU A 234 -1.16 28.39 -9.39
C LEU A 234 -0.17 28.51 -10.55
N TYR A 235 -0.37 27.77 -11.64
CA TYR A 235 0.52 27.75 -12.81
C TYR A 235 -0.05 28.50 -14.02
N GLY A 236 -1.34 28.81 -14.03
CA GLY A 236 -2.02 29.63 -15.04
C GLY A 236 -2.66 28.82 -16.18
N LEU A 237 -2.79 27.50 -16.02
CA LEU A 237 -3.34 26.56 -16.99
C LEU A 237 -4.69 25.96 -16.52
N ASP A 238 -5.49 26.75 -15.80
CA ASP A 238 -6.80 26.37 -15.25
C ASP A 238 -7.78 25.85 -16.29
N VAL A 239 -8.41 24.71 -16.03
CA VAL A 239 -9.62 24.29 -16.74
C VAL A 239 -10.79 25.10 -16.17
N THR A 240 -11.24 26.12 -16.92
CA THR A 240 -12.16 27.14 -16.41
C THR A 240 -13.52 26.60 -15.98
N SER A 241 -14.00 25.52 -16.60
CA SER A 241 -15.25 24.84 -16.26
C SER A 241 -15.04 23.34 -16.21
N ILE A 242 -15.45 22.69 -15.12
CA ILE A 242 -15.36 21.23 -14.92
C ILE A 242 -16.72 20.68 -14.50
N VAL A 243 -16.91 19.36 -14.60
CA VAL A 243 -18.08 18.66 -14.04
C VAL A 243 -17.59 17.68 -12.97
N VAL A 244 -18.32 17.61 -11.86
CA VAL A 244 -18.23 16.50 -10.91
C VAL A 244 -19.36 15.52 -11.21
N GLU A 245 -19.03 14.28 -11.56
CA GLU A 245 -19.98 13.18 -11.70
C GLU A 245 -19.84 12.24 -10.50
N ILE A 246 -20.91 12.10 -9.73
CA ILE A 246 -21.00 11.23 -8.56
C ILE A 246 -21.93 10.08 -8.92
N SER A 247 -21.42 8.85 -9.03
CA SER A 247 -22.15 7.68 -9.53
C SER A 247 -22.17 6.55 -8.51
N ILE A 248 -23.37 6.05 -8.17
CA ILE A 248 -23.52 4.89 -7.28
C ILE A 248 -23.17 3.62 -8.04
N LEU A 249 -22.14 2.91 -7.55
CA LEU A 249 -21.71 1.64 -8.11
C LEU A 249 -22.44 0.48 -7.40
N THR A 250 -22.45 0.47 -6.07
CA THR A 250 -23.24 -0.45 -5.24
C THR A 250 -23.81 0.31 -4.03
N GLU A 251 -24.57 -0.36 -3.15
CA GLU A 251 -24.95 0.28 -1.87
C GLU A 251 -23.75 0.69 -1.00
N ASN A 252 -22.60 0.02 -1.19
CA ASN A 252 -21.36 0.21 -0.43
C ASN A 252 -20.24 0.86 -1.27
N SER A 253 -20.53 1.42 -2.45
CA SER A 253 -19.49 2.06 -3.27
C SER A 253 -19.98 3.16 -4.21
N VAL A 254 -19.19 4.23 -4.31
CA VAL A 254 -19.44 5.42 -5.13
C VAL A 254 -18.20 5.84 -5.91
N ARG A 255 -18.39 6.23 -7.17
CA ARG A 255 -17.40 6.90 -8.02
C ARG A 255 -17.61 8.41 -7.96
N ILE A 256 -16.53 9.18 -7.88
CA ILE A 256 -16.53 10.65 -7.82
C ILE A 256 -15.49 11.15 -8.84
N LYS A 257 -15.95 11.54 -10.03
CA LYS A 257 -15.10 11.94 -11.14
C LYS A 257 -15.15 13.44 -11.40
N PHE A 258 -14.01 14.12 -11.36
CA PHE A 258 -13.84 15.51 -11.79
C PHE A 258 -13.21 15.54 -13.19
N TYR A 259 -13.87 16.17 -14.16
CA TYR A 259 -13.40 16.18 -15.56
C TYR A 259 -13.77 17.45 -16.33
N ASP A 260 -13.04 17.72 -17.40
CA ASP A 260 -13.35 18.77 -18.38
C ASP A 260 -14.49 18.28 -19.31
N PRO A 261 -15.66 18.97 -19.38
CA PRO A 261 -16.77 18.57 -20.23
C PRO A 261 -16.65 19.05 -21.70
N ALA A 262 -15.67 19.91 -22.00
CA ALA A 262 -15.45 20.51 -23.31
C ALA A 262 -14.26 19.89 -24.06
N ASN A 263 -13.21 19.48 -23.34
CA ASN A 263 -12.03 18.83 -23.90
C ASN A 263 -11.86 17.43 -23.29
N GLN A 264 -11.77 16.39 -24.12
CA GLN A 264 -11.44 15.05 -23.63
C GLN A 264 -9.99 15.04 -23.12
N ARG A 265 -9.82 14.79 -21.81
CA ARG A 265 -8.52 14.58 -21.16
C ARG A 265 -8.18 13.09 -21.16
N TYR A 266 -6.93 12.77 -20.84
CA TYR A 266 -6.51 11.38 -20.62
C TYR A 266 -7.31 10.74 -19.47
N GLU A 267 -7.72 9.49 -19.67
CA GLU A 267 -8.29 8.62 -18.66
C GLU A 267 -7.59 7.26 -18.79
N VAL A 268 -7.35 6.59 -17.66
CA VAL A 268 -6.60 5.32 -17.63
C VAL A 268 -7.30 4.27 -18.51
N PRO A 269 -6.65 3.72 -19.56
CA PRO A 269 -7.27 2.81 -20.53
C PRO A 269 -7.46 1.37 -20.00
N ILE A 270 -7.52 1.20 -18.68
CA ILE A 270 -7.70 -0.09 -18.01
C ILE A 270 -9.16 -0.25 -17.60
N SER A 271 -9.76 -1.39 -17.95
CA SER A 271 -11.15 -1.70 -17.61
C SER A 271 -11.26 -2.17 -16.16
N ILE A 272 -12.14 -1.54 -15.40
CA ILE A 272 -12.52 -1.91 -14.03
C ILE A 272 -14.05 -1.97 -13.91
N ASN A 273 -14.58 -2.66 -12.89
CA ASN A 273 -16.00 -2.90 -12.70
C ASN A 273 -16.76 -1.66 -12.17
N ASN A 274 -16.69 -0.56 -12.90
CA ASN A 274 -17.25 0.76 -12.54
C ASN A 274 -18.63 1.05 -13.17
N ALA A 275 -19.33 0.04 -13.67
CA ALA A 275 -20.69 0.18 -14.19
C ALA A 275 -21.68 0.49 -13.04
N PRO A 276 -22.45 1.60 -13.09
CA PRO A 276 -23.43 1.91 -12.06
C PRO A 276 -24.55 0.85 -12.01
N SER A 277 -24.89 0.32 -10.84
CA SER A 277 -25.86 -0.78 -10.69
C SER A 277 -27.34 -0.41 -10.98
N GLY A 278 -27.61 0.78 -11.53
CA GLY A 278 -28.96 1.32 -11.73
C GLY A 278 -29.72 1.66 -10.44
N LYS A 279 -29.11 1.46 -9.26
CA LYS A 279 -29.68 1.82 -7.95
C LYS A 279 -29.75 3.34 -7.80
N GLN A 280 -30.69 3.81 -6.99
CA GLN A 280 -30.84 5.24 -6.67
C GLN A 280 -29.96 5.62 -5.46
N LEU A 281 -29.52 6.89 -5.38
CA LEU A 281 -28.71 7.39 -4.25
C LEU A 281 -29.36 7.16 -2.88
N SER A 282 -30.70 7.15 -2.81
CA SER A 282 -31.46 6.81 -1.60
C SER A 282 -31.19 5.39 -1.06
N THR A 283 -30.63 4.49 -1.87
CA THR A 283 -30.37 3.07 -1.54
C THR A 283 -28.89 2.74 -1.31
N SER A 284 -28.06 3.75 -1.04
CA SER A 284 -26.67 3.60 -0.59
C SER A 284 -26.54 3.73 0.93
N GLU A 285 -25.48 3.16 1.52
CA GLU A 285 -25.14 3.25 2.95
C GLU A 285 -24.52 4.59 3.36
N PHE A 286 -24.46 5.55 2.43
CA PHE A 286 -23.90 6.88 2.64
C PHE A 286 -24.78 7.99 2.06
N ASP A 287 -24.70 9.18 2.65
CA ASP A 287 -25.27 10.41 2.12
C ASP A 287 -24.21 11.21 1.35
N VAL A 288 -24.65 11.98 0.36
CA VAL A 288 -23.82 12.80 -0.52
C VAL A 288 -24.20 14.26 -0.32
N ILE A 289 -23.34 15.03 0.34
CA ILE A 289 -23.61 16.43 0.72
C ILE A 289 -22.69 17.37 -0.06
N TYR A 290 -23.28 18.34 -0.76
CA TYR A 290 -22.60 19.39 -1.53
C TYR A 290 -23.48 20.64 -1.54
N PRO A 291 -22.93 21.85 -1.78
CA PRO A 291 -23.74 23.05 -1.89
C PRO A 291 -24.53 23.06 -3.21
N GLU A 292 -25.86 23.19 -3.17
CA GLU A 292 -26.69 23.25 -4.38
C GLU A 292 -26.81 24.67 -4.98
N GLN A 293 -26.51 25.71 -4.20
CA GLN A 293 -26.69 27.10 -4.62
C GLN A 293 -25.57 27.56 -5.58
N VAL A 294 -25.96 27.92 -6.80
CA VAL A 294 -25.08 28.55 -7.81
C VAL A 294 -24.34 29.76 -7.22
N GLY A 295 -23.04 29.82 -7.46
CA GLY A 295 -22.12 30.81 -6.90
C GLY A 295 -21.50 30.43 -5.56
N SER A 296 -21.98 29.38 -4.87
CA SER A 296 -21.34 28.87 -3.66
C SER A 296 -20.05 28.13 -4.01
N VAL A 297 -19.03 28.27 -3.15
CA VAL A 297 -17.76 27.54 -3.28
C VAL A 297 -18.01 26.06 -3.04
N PHE A 298 -17.55 25.23 -3.96
CA PHE A 298 -17.79 23.79 -3.94
C PHE A 298 -16.94 23.09 -2.89
N SER A 299 -17.59 22.21 -2.13
CA SER A 299 -16.97 21.12 -1.38
C SER A 299 -17.90 19.91 -1.43
N LEU A 300 -17.34 18.72 -1.31
CA LEU A 300 -18.09 17.46 -1.31
C LEU A 300 -17.82 16.70 -0.01
N GLN A 301 -18.89 16.16 0.58
CA GLN A 301 -18.84 15.25 1.72
C GLN A 301 -19.60 13.96 1.42
N ILE A 302 -18.98 12.82 1.70
CA ILE A 302 -19.62 11.50 1.75
C ILE A 302 -19.72 11.09 3.22
N ILE A 303 -20.92 10.77 3.70
CA ILE A 303 -21.21 10.54 5.12
C ILE A 303 -21.82 9.15 5.32
N ARG A 304 -21.21 8.29 6.13
CA ARG A 304 -21.74 6.96 6.49
C ARG A 304 -23.06 7.10 7.28
N LYS A 305 -24.18 6.58 6.75
CA LYS A 305 -25.52 6.75 7.33
C LYS A 305 -25.70 6.11 8.70
N SER A 306 -25.03 4.98 8.95
CA SER A 306 -25.17 4.22 10.19
C SER A 306 -24.50 4.88 11.41
N THR A 307 -23.53 5.76 11.20
CA THR A 307 -22.71 6.36 12.27
C THR A 307 -22.69 7.90 12.25
N GLY A 308 -22.91 8.52 11.09
CA GLY A 308 -22.63 9.93 10.85
C GLY A 308 -21.16 10.25 10.56
N THR A 309 -20.27 9.25 10.38
CA THR A 309 -18.86 9.49 10.02
C THR A 309 -18.77 10.16 8.65
N VAL A 310 -18.08 11.29 8.54
CA VAL A 310 -17.70 11.85 7.24
C VAL A 310 -16.44 11.13 6.77
N ILE A 311 -16.55 10.33 5.70
CA ILE A 311 -15.50 9.41 5.23
C ILE A 311 -14.72 9.95 4.02
N PHE A 312 -15.23 10.99 3.37
CA PHE A 312 -14.56 11.73 2.31
C PHE A 312 -15.04 13.17 2.41
N ASP A 313 -14.13 14.13 2.61
CA ASP A 313 -14.47 15.54 2.84
C ASP A 313 -13.44 16.46 2.18
N THR A 314 -13.87 17.17 1.13
CA THR A 314 -12.99 18.06 0.36
C THR A 314 -12.94 19.49 0.89
N SER A 315 -13.48 19.77 2.08
CA SER A 315 -13.53 21.14 2.64
C SER A 315 -12.21 21.64 3.24
N VAL A 316 -11.15 20.83 3.23
CA VAL A 316 -9.82 21.18 3.74
C VAL A 316 -9.16 22.27 2.88
N ALA A 317 -9.27 22.16 1.55
CA ALA A 317 -8.59 23.04 0.60
C ALA A 317 -9.38 23.21 -0.70
N GLY A 318 -9.10 24.30 -1.43
CA GLY A 318 -9.68 24.53 -2.74
C GLY A 318 -9.13 23.54 -3.78
N ILE A 319 -10.00 22.95 -4.58
CA ILE A 319 -9.60 22.02 -5.64
C ILE A 319 -8.84 22.79 -6.73
N THR A 320 -7.65 22.33 -7.08
CA THR A 320 -6.90 22.78 -8.26
C THR A 320 -7.14 21.82 -9.41
N PHE A 321 -7.44 22.34 -10.60
CA PHE A 321 -7.62 21.53 -11.81
C PHE A 321 -7.04 22.31 -13.01
N GLU A 322 -5.72 22.30 -13.09
CA GLU A 322 -4.94 22.85 -14.20
C GLU A 322 -4.47 21.73 -15.14
N ASP A 323 -4.13 22.06 -16.38
CA ASP A 323 -3.78 21.09 -17.43
C ASP A 323 -2.67 20.11 -17.03
N GLN A 324 -1.71 20.55 -16.21
CA GLN A 324 -0.64 19.72 -15.62
C GLN A 324 -0.52 19.85 -14.09
N LEU A 325 -1.61 20.20 -13.39
CA LEU A 325 -1.69 20.09 -11.93
C LEU A 325 -3.14 19.93 -11.47
N LEU A 326 -3.50 18.73 -11.05
CA LEU A 326 -4.76 18.42 -10.40
C LEU A 326 -4.46 18.11 -8.92
N SER A 327 -5.07 18.85 -8.00
CA SER A 327 -4.80 18.75 -6.56
C SER A 327 -6.09 18.76 -5.75
N LEU A 328 -6.25 17.78 -4.86
CA LEU A 328 -7.43 17.62 -4.01
C LEU A 328 -7.04 17.06 -2.63
N ALA A 329 -7.51 17.71 -1.58
CA ALA A 329 -7.35 17.28 -0.18
C ALA A 329 -8.60 16.57 0.32
N ILE A 330 -8.43 15.47 1.05
CA ILE A 330 -9.50 14.67 1.66
C ILE A 330 -9.25 14.60 3.17
N ARG A 331 -10.14 15.15 4.00
CA ARG A 331 -10.05 15.01 5.46
C ARG A 331 -10.30 13.56 5.86
N LEU A 332 -9.50 13.04 6.79
CA LEU A 332 -9.58 11.69 7.35
C LEU A 332 -10.38 11.70 8.67
N PRO A 333 -11.31 10.76 8.89
CA PRO A 333 -12.02 10.63 10.17
C PRO A 333 -11.22 9.95 11.28
N SER A 334 -10.05 9.37 10.98
CA SER A 334 -9.12 8.80 11.96
C SER A 334 -7.66 8.96 11.49
N ARG A 335 -6.70 8.52 12.31
CA ARG A 335 -5.27 8.42 11.92
C ARG A 335 -4.87 7.03 11.44
N ASN A 336 -5.80 6.09 11.31
CA ASN A 336 -5.49 4.69 11.00
C ASN A 336 -5.54 4.46 9.48
N VAL A 337 -4.56 5.01 8.76
CA VAL A 337 -4.42 4.90 7.30
C VAL A 337 -3.46 3.78 6.94
N TYR A 338 -3.75 3.03 5.87
CA TYR A 338 -2.95 1.93 5.33
C TYR A 338 -2.92 1.99 3.80
N GLY A 339 -1.91 1.45 3.12
CA GLY A 339 -1.77 1.51 1.66
C GLY A 339 -1.01 2.75 1.16
N LEU A 340 -1.29 3.19 -0.07
CA LEU A 340 -0.51 4.16 -0.86
C LEU A 340 0.91 3.64 -1.17
N GLY A 341 1.03 2.81 -2.21
CA GLY A 341 2.30 2.19 -2.62
C GLY A 341 2.61 2.42 -4.11
N GLU A 342 3.78 2.04 -4.61
CA GLU A 342 4.85 1.34 -3.90
C GLU A 342 5.93 2.29 -3.37
N SER A 343 6.33 2.11 -2.11
CA SER A 343 7.37 2.90 -1.42
C SER A 343 7.91 2.14 -0.20
N TYR A 344 9.06 2.56 0.33
CA TYR A 344 9.52 2.10 1.64
C TYR A 344 8.80 2.87 2.75
N HIS A 345 7.78 2.27 3.38
CA HIS A 345 7.15 2.82 4.59
C HIS A 345 7.76 2.16 5.85
N PRO A 346 8.01 2.93 6.93
CA PRO A 346 8.58 2.38 8.16
C PRO A 346 7.58 1.54 8.98
N THR A 347 6.28 1.69 8.71
CA THR A 347 5.16 1.05 9.42
C THR A 347 4.00 0.74 8.46
N PHE A 348 3.21 -0.30 8.77
CA PHE A 348 2.00 -0.62 7.99
C PHE A 348 0.92 0.46 8.16
N ARG A 349 0.62 0.84 9.41
CA ARG A 349 -0.21 2.02 9.68
C ARG A 349 0.62 3.28 9.43
N ARG A 350 0.19 4.13 8.51
CA ARG A 350 0.97 5.28 8.05
C ARG A 350 1.07 6.38 9.12
N GLU A 351 2.27 6.90 9.28
CA GLU A 351 2.49 8.10 10.09
C GLU A 351 1.98 9.34 9.34
N LEU A 352 1.17 10.16 10.01
CA LEU A 352 0.76 11.48 9.49
C LEU A 352 1.78 12.51 9.99
N ASP A 353 2.90 12.64 9.28
CA ASP A 353 4.10 13.38 9.65
C ASP A 353 4.34 14.66 8.81
N ASP A 354 3.31 15.13 8.10
CA ASP A 354 3.37 16.22 7.11
C ASP A 354 4.33 15.94 5.94
N SER A 355 4.64 14.67 5.64
CA SER A 355 5.53 14.32 4.54
C SER A 355 4.82 13.97 3.23
N THR A 356 5.47 14.38 2.13
CA THR A 356 5.11 14.07 0.76
C THR A 356 5.83 12.81 0.25
N TRP A 357 5.10 11.95 -0.44
CA TRP A 357 5.57 10.70 -1.04
C TRP A 357 5.19 10.63 -2.53
N PRO A 358 6.12 10.29 -3.44
CA PRO A 358 5.81 10.15 -4.86
C PRO A 358 5.17 8.80 -5.21
N LEU A 359 4.43 8.78 -6.31
CA LEU A 359 3.85 7.61 -6.96
C LEU A 359 4.14 7.69 -8.46
N TRP A 360 5.16 6.95 -8.87
CA TRP A 360 5.71 6.91 -10.23
C TRP A 360 6.57 5.65 -10.35
N ALA A 361 6.20 4.73 -11.24
CA ALA A 361 6.90 3.46 -11.43
C ALA A 361 8.39 3.73 -11.71
N ARG A 362 9.30 3.20 -10.90
CA ARG A 362 10.73 3.54 -11.05
C ARG A 362 11.67 2.44 -10.55
N ASP A 363 12.65 2.13 -11.40
CA ASP A 363 13.86 1.38 -11.07
C ASP A 363 14.71 2.14 -10.04
N GLU A 364 14.41 1.87 -8.77
CA GLU A 364 15.10 2.35 -7.57
C GLU A 364 14.87 1.32 -6.44
N PRO A 365 15.92 0.87 -5.73
CA PRO A 365 15.75 -0.08 -4.64
C PRO A 365 15.04 0.55 -3.42
N PRO A 366 14.37 -0.25 -2.56
CA PRO A 366 13.75 0.27 -1.35
C PRO A 366 14.81 0.91 -0.43
N ASN A 367 14.48 2.06 0.17
CA ASN A 367 15.48 2.86 0.89
C ASN A 367 14.91 3.45 2.20
N PRO A 368 15.32 2.96 3.39
CA PRO A 368 14.81 3.46 4.67
C PRO A 368 15.12 4.94 4.96
N PHE A 369 16.08 5.54 4.24
CA PHE A 369 16.50 6.92 4.44
C PHE A 369 15.88 7.91 3.44
N ALA A 370 15.14 7.43 2.43
CA ALA A 370 14.62 8.25 1.36
C ALA A 370 13.16 7.89 1.01
N LYS A 371 12.28 8.90 1.03
CA LYS A 371 10.87 8.76 0.64
C LYS A 371 10.74 8.78 -0.90
N THR A 372 11.18 7.70 -1.53
CA THR A 372 11.19 7.45 -2.98
C THR A 372 9.93 6.74 -3.45
N SER A 373 9.71 6.69 -4.77
CA SER A 373 8.77 5.75 -5.40
C SER A 373 9.55 4.56 -5.93
N LEU A 374 8.93 3.39 -5.88
CA LEU A 374 9.47 2.12 -6.34
C LEU A 374 8.69 1.69 -7.61
N TYR A 375 8.63 0.38 -7.86
CA TYR A 375 8.24 -0.20 -9.15
C TYR A 375 6.74 -0.06 -9.45
N GLY A 376 5.88 -0.23 -8.44
CA GLY A 376 4.42 -0.17 -8.55
C GLY A 376 3.77 1.19 -8.24
N VAL A 377 2.57 1.41 -8.79
CA VAL A 377 1.73 2.60 -8.56
C VAL A 377 0.32 2.19 -8.17
N HIS A 378 0.07 2.26 -6.86
CA HIS A 378 -1.14 1.87 -6.13
C HIS A 378 -1.67 3.06 -5.30
N PRO A 379 -2.30 4.08 -5.94
CA PRO A 379 -2.91 5.24 -5.30
C PRO A 379 -4.23 4.91 -4.58
N TYR A 380 -4.21 3.88 -3.73
CA TYR A 380 -5.32 3.39 -2.93
C TYR A 380 -4.95 3.35 -1.44
N TYR A 381 -5.85 3.82 -0.58
CA TYR A 381 -5.72 3.69 0.87
C TYR A 381 -6.98 3.12 1.53
N SER A 382 -6.78 2.49 2.68
CA SER A 382 -7.84 2.04 3.58
C SER A 382 -7.75 2.80 4.91
N VAL A 383 -8.90 3.02 5.57
CA VAL A 383 -9.01 3.69 6.87
C VAL A 383 -9.89 2.88 7.81
N ILE A 384 -9.38 2.62 9.02
CA ILE A 384 -10.20 2.12 10.13
C ILE A 384 -10.70 3.33 10.93
N GLU A 385 -12.01 3.57 10.90
CA GLU A 385 -12.71 4.66 11.61
C GLU A 385 -12.64 4.46 13.14
N ALA A 386 -12.96 5.50 13.91
CA ALA A 386 -12.78 5.51 15.36
C ALA A 386 -13.62 4.46 16.13
N ASP A 387 -14.65 3.90 15.49
CA ASP A 387 -15.54 2.87 16.02
C ASP A 387 -15.27 1.47 15.41
N GLY A 388 -14.26 1.33 14.54
CA GLY A 388 -13.92 0.09 13.85
C GLY A 388 -14.59 -0.10 12.47
N ASN A 389 -15.59 0.71 12.10
CA ASN A 389 -16.08 0.75 10.72
C ASN A 389 -14.91 1.09 9.77
N SER A 390 -14.98 0.71 8.50
CA SER A 390 -13.86 0.95 7.58
C SER A 390 -14.30 1.39 6.19
N HIS A 391 -13.50 2.22 5.55
CA HIS A 391 -13.66 2.62 4.16
C HIS A 391 -12.31 2.68 3.45
N GLY A 392 -12.34 2.61 2.12
CA GLY A 392 -11.16 2.74 1.28
C GLY A 392 -11.42 3.70 0.13
N VAL A 393 -10.35 4.35 -0.33
CA VAL A 393 -10.38 5.36 -1.39
C VAL A 393 -9.26 5.09 -2.39
N LEU A 394 -9.64 4.94 -3.66
CA LEU A 394 -8.73 4.82 -4.81
C LEU A 394 -8.83 6.09 -5.65
N LEU A 395 -7.69 6.64 -6.08
CA LEU A 395 -7.59 7.62 -7.18
C LEU A 395 -7.15 6.89 -8.46
N PHE A 396 -8.04 6.68 -9.42
CA PHE A 396 -7.73 5.94 -10.66
C PHE A 396 -7.03 6.85 -11.69
N ASN A 397 -5.75 7.12 -11.44
CA ASN A 397 -4.89 7.98 -12.27
C ASN A 397 -3.47 7.36 -12.36
N SER A 398 -2.85 7.42 -13.54
CA SER A 398 -1.53 6.82 -13.83
C SER A 398 -0.42 7.82 -14.20
N ASN A 399 -0.73 9.13 -14.26
CA ASN A 399 0.28 10.18 -14.41
C ASN A 399 1.20 10.21 -13.18
N ALA A 400 2.37 10.85 -13.29
CA ALA A 400 3.24 11.09 -12.14
C ALA A 400 2.47 11.87 -11.06
N GLN A 401 2.41 11.32 -9.85
CA GLN A 401 1.65 11.92 -8.76
C GLN A 401 2.41 11.83 -7.45
N GLU A 402 1.94 12.56 -6.45
CA GLU A 402 2.42 12.48 -5.07
C GLU A 402 1.24 12.63 -4.09
N TYR A 403 1.42 12.10 -2.89
CA TYR A 403 0.48 12.27 -1.78
C TYR A 403 1.18 12.86 -0.56
N LEU A 404 0.50 13.78 0.12
CA LEU A 404 0.93 14.38 1.39
C LEU A 404 0.04 13.84 2.53
N LEU A 405 0.67 13.37 3.61
CA LEU A 405 0.02 12.86 4.81
C LEU A 405 0.02 13.91 5.93
N GLN A 406 -1.02 14.75 5.97
CA GLN A 406 -1.06 15.93 6.85
C GLN A 406 -1.36 15.56 8.31
N SER A 407 -0.57 16.10 9.24
CA SER A 407 -0.59 15.78 10.67
C SER A 407 -1.65 16.54 11.45
N THR A 408 -1.81 17.84 11.18
CA THR A 408 -2.49 18.78 12.09
C THR A 408 -4.01 18.81 11.85
N ALA A 409 -4.43 18.93 10.59
CA ALA A 409 -5.74 18.48 10.13
C ALA A 409 -5.51 17.16 9.38
N PRO A 410 -5.85 15.98 9.97
CA PRO A 410 -5.64 14.68 9.34
C PRO A 410 -6.25 14.64 7.95
N ALA A 411 -5.40 14.53 6.92
CA ALA A 411 -5.82 14.54 5.52
C ALA A 411 -4.83 13.81 4.62
N VAL A 412 -5.33 13.26 3.52
CA VAL A 412 -4.52 12.87 2.35
C VAL A 412 -4.70 13.96 1.29
N VAL A 413 -3.61 14.53 0.80
CA VAL A 413 -3.65 15.49 -0.32
C VAL A 413 -2.97 14.86 -1.53
N PHE A 414 -3.76 14.53 -2.55
CA PHE A 414 -3.23 14.05 -3.83
C PHE A 414 -2.87 15.22 -4.74
N ARG A 415 -1.73 15.11 -5.43
CA ARG A 415 -1.27 16.02 -6.49
C ARG A 415 -0.85 15.18 -7.70
N THR A 416 -1.52 15.29 -8.84
CA THR A 416 -1.15 14.58 -10.10
C THR A 416 -0.98 15.57 -11.25
N ILE A 417 -0.08 15.28 -12.19
CA ILE A 417 0.27 16.20 -13.29
C ILE A 417 -0.50 15.96 -14.59
N GLY A 418 -1.58 15.18 -14.57
CA GLY A 418 -2.43 15.03 -15.75
C GLY A 418 -3.60 14.08 -15.57
N GLY A 419 -4.19 13.71 -16.69
CA GLY A 419 -5.45 12.96 -16.72
C GLY A 419 -6.61 13.69 -16.04
N VAL A 420 -7.36 12.95 -15.22
CA VAL A 420 -8.54 13.39 -14.45
C VAL A 420 -8.43 12.96 -12.98
N LEU A 421 -9.25 13.52 -12.09
CA LEU A 421 -9.44 12.99 -10.74
C LEU A 421 -10.64 12.04 -10.75
N ASP A 422 -10.41 10.73 -10.87
CA ASP A 422 -11.44 9.70 -10.84
C ASP A 422 -11.35 8.89 -9.54
N PHE A 423 -12.06 9.33 -8.50
CA PHE A 423 -12.04 8.69 -7.19
C PHE A 423 -13.09 7.59 -7.07
N TYR A 424 -12.75 6.54 -6.32
CA TYR A 424 -13.66 5.46 -5.92
C TYR A 424 -13.61 5.33 -4.41
N VAL A 425 -14.76 5.43 -3.74
CA VAL A 425 -14.91 5.26 -2.30
C VAL A 425 -15.74 4.01 -2.04
N MET A 426 -15.26 3.12 -1.18
CA MET A 426 -15.97 1.89 -0.80
C MET A 426 -16.03 1.73 0.72
N THR A 427 -17.16 1.24 1.23
CA THR A 427 -17.44 1.04 2.65
C THR A 427 -17.60 -0.42 3.02
N GLY A 428 -17.23 -0.75 4.26
CA GLY A 428 -17.64 -1.97 4.95
C GLY A 428 -17.78 -1.73 6.46
N PRO A 429 -18.27 -2.71 7.22
CA PRO A 429 -18.14 -2.74 8.67
C PRO A 429 -16.72 -3.15 9.12
N THR A 430 -15.97 -3.92 8.32
CA THR A 430 -14.56 -4.27 8.57
C THR A 430 -13.66 -3.81 7.41
N PRO A 431 -12.33 -3.70 7.58
CA PRO A 431 -11.43 -3.34 6.48
C PRO A 431 -11.18 -4.52 5.52
N GLU A 432 -11.41 -5.78 5.93
CA GLU A 432 -11.44 -6.92 5.02
C GLU A 432 -12.64 -6.82 4.06
N ASP A 433 -13.80 -6.34 4.51
CA ASP A 433 -14.91 -5.99 3.61
C ASP A 433 -14.50 -4.93 2.59
N VAL A 434 -13.74 -3.92 3.00
CA VAL A 434 -13.22 -2.87 2.09
C VAL A 434 -12.28 -3.48 1.05
N THR A 435 -11.34 -4.35 1.44
CA THR A 435 -10.47 -5.06 0.49
C THR A 435 -11.28 -5.98 -0.44
N ARG A 436 -12.37 -6.60 0.06
CA ARG A 436 -13.32 -7.37 -0.77
C ARG A 436 -14.11 -6.49 -1.74
N GLN A 437 -14.43 -5.24 -1.42
CA GLN A 437 -15.03 -4.29 -2.37
C GLN A 437 -14.00 -3.81 -3.39
N TYR A 438 -12.77 -3.48 -2.96
CA TYR A 438 -11.67 -3.06 -3.84
C TYR A 438 -11.34 -4.12 -4.89
N THR A 439 -11.11 -5.36 -4.49
CA THR A 439 -10.89 -6.47 -5.44
C THR A 439 -12.15 -6.87 -6.22
N SER A 440 -13.35 -6.44 -5.80
CA SER A 440 -14.53 -6.54 -6.68
C SER A 440 -14.53 -5.48 -7.79
N LEU A 441 -14.00 -4.29 -7.51
CA LEU A 441 -13.90 -3.17 -8.44
C LEU A 441 -12.75 -3.36 -9.44
N VAL A 442 -11.53 -3.59 -8.94
CA VAL A 442 -10.31 -3.62 -9.77
C VAL A 442 -9.95 -5.00 -10.31
N GLY A 443 -10.62 -6.04 -9.82
CA GLY A 443 -10.39 -7.44 -10.19
C GLY A 443 -9.94 -8.31 -9.01
N ARG A 444 -10.42 -9.56 -9.00
CA ARG A 444 -9.99 -10.58 -8.03
C ARG A 444 -8.63 -11.12 -8.43
N SER A 445 -7.84 -11.56 -7.45
CA SER A 445 -6.53 -12.12 -7.73
C SER A 445 -6.62 -13.43 -8.51
N PHE A 446 -5.65 -13.72 -9.36
CA PHE A 446 -5.51 -15.02 -10.03
C PHE A 446 -5.40 -16.17 -9.01
N LEU A 447 -5.80 -17.37 -9.44
CA LEU A 447 -5.48 -18.60 -8.72
C LEU A 447 -4.11 -19.10 -9.21
N PRO A 448 -3.03 -19.01 -8.41
CA PRO A 448 -1.72 -19.51 -8.82
C PRO A 448 -1.75 -21.02 -9.11
N PRO A 449 -0.78 -21.54 -9.87
CA PRO A 449 -0.55 -22.98 -9.92
C PRO A 449 0.06 -23.43 -8.58
N TYR A 450 -0.34 -24.60 -8.08
CA TYR A 450 0.02 -25.07 -6.75
C TYR A 450 1.55 -25.16 -6.55
N TRP A 451 2.30 -25.50 -7.61
CA TRP A 451 3.77 -25.59 -7.57
C TRP A 451 4.45 -24.26 -7.27
N SER A 452 3.83 -23.11 -7.59
CA SER A 452 4.44 -21.81 -7.33
C SER A 452 4.32 -21.40 -5.86
N LEU A 453 3.46 -22.07 -5.09
CA LEU A 453 3.49 -21.99 -3.63
C LEU A 453 4.63 -22.83 -3.01
N GLY A 454 5.40 -23.60 -3.80
CA GLY A 454 6.63 -24.22 -3.33
C GLY A 454 7.73 -23.21 -2.95
N PHE A 455 8.84 -23.71 -2.39
CA PHE A 455 10.06 -22.93 -2.17
C PHE A 455 10.88 -22.85 -3.46
N GLN A 456 11.61 -21.75 -3.63
CA GLN A 456 12.17 -21.34 -4.91
C GLN A 456 13.59 -20.77 -4.78
N LEU A 457 14.47 -21.12 -5.73
CA LEU A 457 15.89 -20.73 -5.71
C LEU A 457 16.29 -19.99 -6.98
N SER A 458 16.91 -18.81 -6.81
CA SER A 458 17.37 -17.93 -7.88
C SER A 458 18.68 -17.23 -7.51
N ARG A 459 19.37 -16.68 -8.51
CA ARG A 459 20.29 -15.55 -8.39
C ARG A 459 20.51 -14.93 -9.77
N TYR A 460 20.82 -13.64 -9.80
CA TYR A 460 21.57 -13.07 -10.90
C TYR A 460 23.02 -13.55 -10.79
N GLY A 461 23.58 -14.06 -11.89
CA GLY A 461 24.99 -14.43 -11.95
C GLY A 461 25.29 -15.79 -11.32
N TYR A 462 24.66 -16.85 -11.83
CA TYR A 462 25.28 -18.18 -11.73
C TYR A 462 26.59 -18.21 -12.54
N ASN A 463 26.70 -17.42 -13.60
CA ASN A 463 27.80 -17.27 -14.56
C ASN A 463 28.00 -18.47 -15.51
N ASN A 464 27.45 -19.65 -15.20
CA ASN A 464 27.41 -20.82 -16.09
C ASN A 464 26.47 -21.91 -15.52
N LEU A 465 26.13 -22.88 -16.37
CA LEU A 465 25.26 -24.02 -16.04
C LEU A 465 25.81 -24.93 -14.93
N GLN A 466 27.13 -25.07 -14.76
CA GLN A 466 27.68 -25.93 -13.72
C GLN A 466 27.46 -25.31 -12.33
N ASN A 467 27.68 -24.00 -12.18
CA ASN A 467 27.39 -23.28 -10.94
C ASN A 467 25.89 -23.36 -10.58
N MET A 468 24.99 -23.25 -11.57
CA MET A 468 23.54 -23.45 -11.37
C MET A 468 23.23 -24.88 -10.89
N LYS A 469 23.82 -25.90 -11.52
CA LYS A 469 23.70 -27.31 -11.11
C LYS A 469 24.20 -27.53 -9.68
N ASP A 470 25.34 -26.95 -9.32
CA ASP A 470 25.96 -27.11 -8.01
C ASP A 470 25.15 -26.43 -6.89
N ALA A 471 24.58 -25.25 -7.12
CA ALA A 471 23.69 -24.59 -6.15
C ALA A 471 22.38 -25.36 -5.91
N ILE A 472 21.76 -25.89 -6.98
CA ILE A 472 20.54 -26.71 -6.88
C ILE A 472 20.84 -28.05 -6.18
N ALA A 473 21.96 -28.70 -6.52
CA ALA A 473 22.39 -29.94 -5.88
C ALA A 473 22.74 -29.73 -4.39
N ARG A 474 23.43 -28.63 -4.07
CA ARG A 474 23.75 -28.21 -2.70
C ARG A 474 22.47 -27.97 -1.89
N THR A 475 21.51 -27.21 -2.40
CA THR A 475 20.21 -26.98 -1.73
C THR A 475 19.44 -28.29 -1.48
N LYS A 476 19.37 -29.18 -2.48
CA LYS A 476 18.75 -30.51 -2.32
C LYS A 476 19.47 -31.37 -1.27
N SER A 477 20.78 -31.22 -1.09
CA SER A 477 21.57 -32.06 -0.16
C SER A 477 21.20 -31.91 1.32
N CYS A 478 20.63 -30.77 1.74
CA CYS A 478 20.10 -30.63 3.10
C CYS A 478 18.72 -31.30 3.31
N ASN A 479 18.10 -31.83 2.26
CA ASN A 479 16.69 -32.27 2.20
C ASN A 479 15.68 -31.11 2.40
N ILE A 480 15.94 -29.96 1.77
CA ILE A 480 14.98 -28.85 1.67
C ILE A 480 14.06 -29.11 0.47
N PRO A 481 12.72 -29.06 0.63
CA PRO A 481 11.79 -29.09 -0.49
C PRO A 481 12.03 -27.93 -1.46
N LEU A 482 12.06 -28.19 -2.77
CA LEU A 482 12.38 -27.20 -3.79
C LEU A 482 11.62 -27.50 -5.08
N ASP A 483 10.70 -26.60 -5.46
CA ASP A 483 9.89 -26.74 -6.68
C ASP A 483 10.49 -25.95 -7.85
N VAL A 484 10.91 -24.71 -7.63
CA VAL A 484 11.27 -23.78 -8.72
C VAL A 484 12.76 -23.43 -8.68
N PHE A 485 13.39 -23.43 -9.86
CA PHE A 485 14.70 -22.81 -10.07
C PHE A 485 14.65 -21.84 -11.25
N TYR A 486 15.45 -20.79 -11.17
CA TYR A 486 15.39 -19.65 -12.08
C TYR A 486 16.58 -19.58 -13.04
N GLY A 487 16.33 -19.05 -14.23
CA GLY A 487 17.37 -18.55 -15.13
C GLY A 487 17.30 -17.04 -15.22
N ASP A 488 18.36 -16.37 -14.79
CA ASP A 488 18.50 -14.91 -14.84
C ASP A 488 19.15 -14.47 -16.17
N ILE A 489 19.43 -13.18 -16.35
CA ILE A 489 19.94 -12.61 -17.61
C ILE A 489 21.33 -13.14 -17.99
N ASP A 490 22.08 -13.73 -17.05
CA ASP A 490 23.33 -14.43 -17.35
C ASP A 490 23.14 -15.74 -18.12
N THR A 491 21.90 -16.25 -18.22
CA THR A 491 21.56 -17.41 -19.07
C THR A 491 21.46 -17.08 -20.56
N MET A 492 21.35 -15.79 -20.94
CA MET A 492 21.11 -15.31 -22.30
C MET A 492 22.41 -14.96 -23.06
N ASP A 493 22.41 -15.07 -24.40
CA ASP A 493 23.55 -14.67 -25.26
C ASP A 493 23.71 -13.13 -25.26
N GLN A 494 24.60 -12.65 -24.39
CA GLN A 494 24.86 -11.21 -24.14
C GLN A 494 23.59 -10.48 -23.70
N GLN A 495 22.86 -11.09 -22.75
CA GLN A 495 21.67 -10.51 -22.11
C GLN A 495 20.54 -10.17 -23.10
N ALA A 496 20.53 -10.81 -24.28
CA ALA A 496 19.49 -10.65 -25.29
C ALA A 496 18.35 -11.66 -25.09
N ASP A 497 17.15 -11.10 -24.95
CA ASP A 497 15.89 -11.81 -24.74
C ASP A 497 15.66 -12.95 -25.75
N PHE A 498 14.95 -14.01 -25.32
CA PHE A 498 14.68 -15.24 -26.11
C PHE A 498 15.92 -16.00 -26.66
N THR A 499 17.10 -15.78 -26.09
CA THR A 499 18.32 -16.53 -26.42
C THR A 499 18.85 -17.35 -25.23
N ILE A 500 19.89 -18.16 -25.46
CA ILE A 500 20.65 -18.86 -24.42
C ILE A 500 22.14 -18.71 -24.75
N ASP A 501 22.99 -18.42 -23.75
CA ASP A 501 24.44 -18.31 -23.94
C ASP A 501 25.02 -19.64 -24.48
N PRO A 502 25.59 -19.65 -25.71
CA PRO A 502 26.05 -20.87 -26.38
C PRO A 502 27.38 -21.43 -25.84
N VAL A 503 27.97 -20.79 -24.83
CA VAL A 503 29.25 -21.16 -24.19
C VAL A 503 29.05 -21.50 -22.72
N ASN A 504 28.42 -20.61 -21.95
CA ASN A 504 28.27 -20.75 -20.49
C ASN A 504 27.03 -21.57 -20.09
N PHE A 505 25.98 -21.55 -20.92
CA PHE A 505 24.71 -22.25 -20.66
C PHE A 505 24.35 -23.30 -21.73
N VAL A 506 25.36 -23.77 -22.47
CA VAL A 506 25.23 -24.95 -23.34
C VAL A 506 24.78 -26.18 -22.51
N GLY A 507 23.68 -26.82 -22.93
CA GLY A 507 23.05 -27.92 -22.20
C GLY A 507 22.00 -27.50 -21.16
N LEU A 508 21.61 -26.21 -21.10
CA LEU A 508 20.56 -25.72 -20.20
C LEU A 508 19.16 -26.30 -20.52
N PRO A 509 18.69 -26.38 -21.78
CA PRO A 509 17.40 -27.00 -22.09
C PRO A 509 17.30 -28.46 -21.64
N GLU A 510 18.35 -29.25 -21.87
CA GLU A 510 18.42 -30.64 -21.45
C GLU A 510 18.39 -30.77 -19.93
N TYR A 511 19.08 -29.89 -19.19
CA TYR A 511 19.02 -29.85 -17.73
C TYR A 511 17.63 -29.43 -17.21
N VAL A 512 16.95 -28.52 -17.91
CA VAL A 512 15.58 -28.12 -17.58
C VAL A 512 14.62 -29.30 -17.74
N ASP A 513 14.70 -30.05 -18.83
CA ASP A 513 13.88 -31.26 -19.00
C ASP A 513 14.26 -32.36 -17.99
N GLU A 514 15.53 -32.52 -17.62
CA GLU A 514 15.95 -33.41 -16.52
C GLU A 514 15.30 -33.03 -15.18
N GLN A 515 15.30 -31.74 -14.80
CA GLN A 515 14.72 -31.31 -13.52
C GLN A 515 13.18 -31.35 -13.55
N ARG A 516 12.55 -31.03 -14.68
CA ARG A 516 11.08 -31.08 -14.83
C ARG A 516 10.56 -32.53 -14.81
N ALA A 517 11.33 -33.48 -15.33
CA ALA A 517 11.05 -34.91 -15.18
C ALA A 517 11.12 -35.40 -13.71
N LEU A 518 11.81 -34.67 -12.83
CA LEU A 518 11.83 -34.90 -11.37
C LEU A 518 10.75 -34.11 -10.61
N GLY A 519 9.84 -33.42 -11.31
CA GLY A 519 8.75 -32.64 -10.74
C GLY A 519 9.09 -31.20 -10.37
N MET A 520 10.31 -30.71 -10.68
CA MET A 520 10.62 -29.28 -10.55
C MET A 520 10.01 -28.46 -11.69
N ARG A 521 10.23 -27.14 -11.63
CA ARG A 521 9.73 -26.13 -12.56
C ARG A 521 10.85 -25.14 -12.87
N TYR A 522 10.92 -24.68 -14.12
CA TYR A 522 11.89 -23.68 -14.57
C TYR A 522 11.21 -22.36 -14.93
N VAL A 523 11.78 -21.25 -14.46
CA VAL A 523 11.29 -19.89 -14.77
C VAL A 523 12.45 -19.01 -15.23
N PRO A 524 12.54 -18.64 -16.53
CA PRO A 524 13.46 -17.63 -17.00
C PRO A 524 12.92 -16.22 -16.66
N ILE A 525 13.86 -15.28 -16.51
CA ILE A 525 13.59 -13.85 -16.67
C ILE A 525 13.38 -13.51 -18.15
N ILE A 526 12.62 -12.46 -18.40
CA ILE A 526 12.37 -11.81 -19.69
C ILE A 526 12.41 -10.30 -19.44
N ASP A 527 13.15 -9.57 -20.27
CA ASP A 527 13.27 -8.11 -20.20
C ASP A 527 12.57 -7.48 -21.41
N PRO A 528 11.72 -6.43 -21.25
CA PRO A 528 11.04 -5.79 -22.37
C PRO A 528 12.00 -5.17 -23.40
N ALA A 529 13.23 -4.82 -23.00
CA ALA A 529 14.11 -3.96 -23.78
C ALA A 529 14.95 -4.75 -24.82
N ILE A 530 14.43 -4.85 -26.04
CA ILE A 530 15.00 -5.73 -27.10
C ILE A 530 16.23 -5.10 -27.79
N PRO A 531 17.40 -5.78 -27.84
CA PRO A 531 18.61 -5.24 -28.49
C PRO A 531 18.40 -4.87 -29.96
N GLY A 532 18.60 -3.60 -30.28
CA GLY A 532 18.40 -3.03 -31.60
C GLY A 532 19.62 -3.20 -32.50
N ASN A 533 19.37 -3.43 -33.79
CA ASN A 533 20.40 -3.49 -34.85
C ASN A 533 21.45 -4.62 -34.71
N ARG A 534 21.34 -5.51 -33.72
CA ARG A 534 22.16 -6.74 -33.59
C ARG A 534 22.02 -7.62 -34.84
N PRO A 535 23.09 -7.85 -35.64
CA PRO A 535 22.97 -8.52 -36.93
C PRO A 535 22.49 -9.97 -36.80
N GLY A 536 21.35 -10.29 -37.43
CA GLY A 536 20.78 -11.64 -37.46
C GLY A 536 19.99 -12.04 -36.21
N TYR A 537 19.63 -11.09 -35.34
CA TYR A 537 18.76 -11.31 -34.18
C TYR A 537 17.26 -11.29 -34.60
N PRO A 538 16.55 -12.44 -34.67
CA PRO A 538 15.27 -12.52 -35.37
C PRO A 538 14.13 -11.78 -34.67
N THR A 539 14.16 -11.74 -33.33
CA THR A 539 13.19 -11.06 -32.46
C THR A 539 13.06 -9.59 -32.81
N TYR A 540 14.20 -8.87 -32.91
CA TYR A 540 14.19 -7.46 -33.29
C TYR A 540 13.61 -7.25 -34.71
N GLU A 541 14.00 -8.10 -35.66
CA GLU A 541 13.43 -8.02 -37.01
C GLU A 541 11.93 -8.34 -37.08
N ARG A 542 11.42 -9.21 -36.22
CA ARG A 542 9.98 -9.52 -36.12
C ARG A 542 9.21 -8.36 -35.50
N GLY A 543 9.71 -7.77 -34.41
CA GLY A 543 9.11 -6.57 -33.81
C GLY A 543 9.08 -5.39 -34.77
N LEU A 544 10.14 -5.22 -35.58
CA LEU A 544 10.17 -4.25 -36.68
C LEU A 544 9.05 -4.49 -37.71
N ARG A 545 8.83 -5.75 -38.11
CA ARG A 545 7.77 -6.13 -39.07
C ARG A 545 6.36 -6.00 -38.49
N ALA A 546 6.20 -6.16 -37.18
CA ALA A 546 4.95 -5.98 -36.46
C ALA A 546 4.62 -4.51 -36.12
N GLY A 547 5.61 -3.59 -36.24
CA GLY A 547 5.47 -2.21 -35.76
C GLY A 547 5.42 -2.11 -34.23
N ALA A 548 6.07 -3.04 -33.54
CA ALA A 548 5.90 -3.29 -32.11
C ALA A 548 6.53 -2.24 -31.18
N TYR A 549 7.43 -1.38 -31.67
CA TYR A 549 8.24 -0.50 -30.81
C TYR A 549 7.68 0.90 -30.58
N ILE A 550 7.94 1.46 -29.41
CA ILE A 550 7.67 2.86 -29.05
C ILE A 550 8.34 3.80 -30.04
N THR A 551 7.63 4.88 -30.37
CA THR A 551 8.06 5.88 -31.34
C THR A 551 8.24 7.26 -30.71
N THR A 552 9.25 7.97 -31.20
CA THR A 552 9.47 9.40 -30.95
C THR A 552 8.38 10.25 -31.61
N GLU A 553 8.31 11.55 -31.29
CA GLU A 553 7.39 12.48 -31.96
C GLU A 553 7.66 12.67 -33.47
N THR A 554 8.83 12.26 -33.98
CA THR A 554 9.12 12.23 -35.43
C THR A 554 8.68 10.94 -36.12
N GLY A 555 8.23 9.93 -35.36
CA GLY A 555 7.86 8.61 -35.87
C GLY A 555 9.04 7.63 -35.99
N ASP A 556 10.25 8.04 -35.60
CA ASP A 556 11.41 7.16 -35.52
C ASP A 556 11.30 6.25 -34.28
N ILE A 557 11.88 5.04 -34.35
CA ILE A 557 11.94 4.10 -33.23
C ILE A 557 12.79 4.69 -32.11
N LEU A 558 12.26 4.63 -30.88
CA LEU A 558 12.99 4.97 -29.68
C LEU A 558 14.06 3.90 -29.39
N PHE A 559 15.30 4.35 -29.18
CA PHE A 559 16.36 3.52 -28.61
C PHE A 559 16.83 4.07 -27.26
N GLY A 560 17.15 3.16 -26.34
CA GLY A 560 17.73 3.45 -25.03
C GLY A 560 18.85 2.46 -24.69
N ASN A 561 18.99 2.14 -23.41
CA ASN A 561 20.10 1.37 -22.85
C ASN A 561 19.62 0.58 -21.61
N VAL A 562 19.75 -0.75 -21.60
CA VAL A 562 19.46 -1.63 -20.44
C VAL A 562 20.58 -2.67 -20.35
N TRP A 563 20.31 -3.98 -20.25
CA TRP A 563 21.35 -5.00 -20.10
C TRP A 563 22.15 -5.33 -21.37
N PRO A 564 21.53 -5.47 -22.57
CA PRO A 564 22.26 -5.78 -23.79
C PRO A 564 23.35 -4.72 -24.12
N PRO A 565 24.49 -5.13 -24.72
CA PRO A 565 25.55 -4.20 -25.10
C PRO A 565 25.20 -3.32 -26.31
N GLU A 566 24.12 -3.64 -27.03
CA GLU A 566 23.58 -2.82 -28.12
C GLU A 566 22.40 -1.94 -27.65
N PRO A 567 22.22 -0.72 -28.20
CA PRO A 567 21.07 0.13 -27.90
C PRO A 567 19.72 -0.57 -28.11
N VAL A 568 18.91 -0.61 -27.06
CA VAL A 568 17.67 -1.40 -26.98
C VAL A 568 16.44 -0.61 -27.46
N ALA A 569 15.48 -1.28 -28.08
CA ALA A 569 14.18 -0.72 -28.46
C ALA A 569 13.08 -1.25 -27.53
N PHE A 570 12.21 -0.36 -27.05
CA PHE A 570 11.14 -0.69 -26.11
C PHE A 570 9.85 -1.04 -26.85
N PRO A 571 9.20 -2.19 -26.59
CA PRO A 571 7.88 -2.54 -27.07
C PRO A 571 6.80 -1.56 -26.60
N ASP A 572 5.78 -1.35 -27.42
CA ASP A 572 4.58 -0.58 -27.15
C ASP A 572 3.42 -1.55 -26.90
N PHE A 573 3.28 -2.02 -25.66
CA PHE A 573 2.27 -2.99 -25.26
C PHE A 573 0.82 -2.45 -25.29
N LEU A 574 0.60 -1.21 -25.75
CA LEU A 574 -0.73 -0.67 -26.07
C LEU A 574 -1.13 -0.87 -27.54
N ARG A 575 -0.27 -1.47 -28.40
CA ARG A 575 -0.60 -1.84 -29.79
C ARG A 575 -0.95 -3.34 -29.90
N PRO A 576 -2.07 -3.73 -30.54
CA PRO A 576 -2.40 -5.14 -30.77
C PRO A 576 -1.30 -5.93 -31.49
N GLY A 577 -0.60 -5.32 -32.44
CA GLY A 577 0.53 -5.95 -33.15
C GLY A 577 1.73 -6.29 -32.23
N THR A 578 1.91 -5.58 -31.12
CA THR A 578 2.91 -5.91 -30.10
C THR A 578 2.49 -7.15 -29.29
N LEU A 579 1.20 -7.28 -28.95
CA LEU A 579 0.69 -8.44 -28.21
C LEU A 579 0.88 -9.73 -29.03
N ASP A 580 0.44 -9.74 -30.29
CA ASP A 580 0.60 -10.90 -31.19
C ASP A 580 2.08 -11.27 -31.39
N TRP A 581 2.94 -10.27 -31.53
CA TRP A 581 4.38 -10.46 -31.65
C TRP A 581 5.01 -11.04 -30.37
N TRP A 582 4.74 -10.47 -29.20
CA TRP A 582 5.28 -10.92 -27.91
C TRP A 582 4.85 -12.36 -27.58
N ILE A 583 3.57 -12.69 -27.84
CA ILE A 583 3.06 -14.05 -27.73
C ILE A 583 3.81 -15.00 -28.69
N THR A 584 4.15 -14.55 -29.89
CA THR A 584 4.93 -15.35 -30.85
C THR A 584 6.37 -15.57 -30.38
N GLU A 585 7.09 -14.55 -29.89
CA GLU A 585 8.46 -14.72 -29.39
C GLU A 585 8.53 -15.69 -28.21
N ILE A 586 7.64 -15.53 -27.21
CA ILE A 586 7.57 -16.41 -26.04
C ILE A 586 7.22 -17.86 -26.43
N THR A 587 6.26 -18.06 -27.35
CA THR A 587 5.84 -19.41 -27.78
C THR A 587 6.82 -20.08 -28.75
N GLU A 588 7.64 -19.32 -29.47
CA GLU A 588 8.81 -19.82 -30.19
C GLU A 588 9.95 -20.18 -29.21
N PHE A 589 10.28 -19.32 -28.24
CA PHE A 589 11.31 -19.58 -27.24
C PHE A 589 11.00 -20.83 -26.40
N TYR A 590 9.73 -21.09 -26.12
CA TYR A 590 9.27 -22.34 -25.52
C TYR A 590 9.67 -23.59 -26.31
N GLN A 591 9.93 -23.50 -27.62
CA GLN A 591 10.43 -24.64 -28.41
C GLN A 591 11.93 -24.88 -28.21
N THR A 592 12.68 -23.85 -27.81
CA THR A 592 14.10 -23.95 -27.44
C THR A 592 14.27 -24.43 -25.99
N ILE A 593 13.45 -23.95 -25.06
CA ILE A 593 13.56 -24.27 -23.63
C ILE A 593 12.18 -24.34 -22.95
N LYS A 594 11.92 -25.43 -22.23
CA LYS A 594 10.60 -25.73 -21.66
C LYS A 594 10.42 -25.11 -20.28
N PHE A 595 10.10 -23.83 -20.21
CA PHE A 595 9.73 -23.12 -18.98
C PHE A 595 8.31 -23.47 -18.49
N ASP A 596 8.00 -23.18 -17.23
CA ASP A 596 6.68 -23.43 -16.62
C ASP A 596 6.00 -22.15 -16.10
N GLY A 597 6.77 -21.08 -15.96
CA GLY A 597 6.32 -19.72 -15.68
C GLY A 597 7.33 -18.72 -16.24
N LEU A 598 7.04 -17.43 -16.13
CA LEU A 598 7.89 -16.33 -16.59
C LEU A 598 8.05 -15.28 -15.49
N TRP A 599 9.25 -14.73 -15.38
CA TRP A 599 9.56 -13.54 -14.59
C TRP A 599 9.73 -12.39 -15.57
N ILE A 600 8.96 -11.31 -15.44
CA ILE A 600 9.17 -10.07 -16.22
C ILE A 600 9.69 -8.97 -15.30
N ASP A 601 10.76 -8.32 -15.75
CA ASP A 601 11.54 -7.35 -14.97
C ASP A 601 11.84 -6.09 -15.79
N MET A 602 12.47 -5.08 -15.17
CA MET A 602 12.90 -3.84 -15.83
C MET A 602 11.77 -3.07 -16.52
N ASN A 603 10.53 -3.29 -16.08
CA ASN A 603 9.30 -2.97 -16.81
C ASN A 603 8.50 -1.80 -16.23
N GLU A 604 9.18 -0.87 -15.56
CA GLU A 604 8.64 0.44 -15.22
C GLU A 604 8.29 1.36 -16.42
N PRO A 605 8.98 1.35 -17.60
CA PRO A 605 10.20 0.64 -17.97
C PRO A 605 11.47 1.32 -17.44
N ALA A 606 12.44 0.51 -17.05
CA ALA A 606 13.77 0.98 -16.69
C ALA A 606 14.55 1.40 -17.94
N ASN A 607 15.33 2.48 -17.84
CA ASN A 607 16.33 2.84 -18.84
C ASN A 607 17.58 3.42 -18.15
N PHE A 608 18.73 2.84 -18.47
CA PHE A 608 20.02 3.25 -17.91
C PHE A 608 20.51 4.57 -18.52
N ASN A 609 21.07 5.41 -17.66
CA ASN A 609 21.78 6.64 -18.02
C ASN A 609 20.95 7.68 -18.81
N THR A 610 19.61 7.66 -18.72
CA THR A 610 18.76 8.74 -19.28
C THR A 610 19.22 10.10 -18.75
N ASN A 611 19.35 11.08 -19.63
CA ASN A 611 19.82 12.44 -19.36
C ASN A 611 21.28 12.56 -18.85
N ILE A 612 22.02 11.48 -18.59
CA ILE A 612 23.39 11.52 -18.01
C ILE A 612 24.44 11.77 -19.11
N PRO A 613 25.07 12.98 -19.20
CA PRO A 613 25.94 13.33 -20.31
C PRO A 613 27.28 12.57 -20.26
N GLY A 614 27.74 12.08 -21.43
CA GLY A 614 29.06 11.48 -21.57
C GLY A 614 29.16 10.00 -21.17
N SER A 615 28.04 9.35 -20.85
CA SER A 615 27.95 7.88 -20.85
C SER A 615 27.86 7.34 -22.29
N GLU A 616 28.27 6.09 -22.51
CA GLU A 616 28.49 5.51 -23.86
C GLU A 616 27.19 5.41 -24.68
N TYR A 617 26.09 5.04 -24.04
CA TYR A 617 24.74 5.17 -24.58
C TYR A 617 23.86 5.91 -23.56
N THR A 618 23.44 7.12 -23.90
CA THR A 618 22.47 7.93 -23.12
C THR A 618 21.29 8.34 -23.98
N LEU A 619 20.08 8.07 -23.48
CA LEU A 619 18.86 8.67 -24.01
C LEU A 619 18.76 10.11 -23.47
N SER A 620 18.94 11.09 -24.35
CA SER A 620 18.89 12.52 -24.00
C SER A 620 17.51 13.10 -24.32
N CYS A 621 16.64 13.24 -23.30
CA CYS A 621 15.27 13.68 -23.53
C CYS A 621 15.17 15.20 -23.78
N PRO A 622 14.39 15.65 -24.78
CA PRO A 622 14.33 17.07 -25.14
C PRO A 622 13.72 17.91 -24.01
N THR A 623 14.11 19.18 -23.88
CA THR A 623 13.47 20.11 -22.93
C THR A 623 12.09 20.49 -23.43
N ASN A 624 11.03 20.03 -22.76
CA ASN A 624 9.65 20.17 -23.22
C ASN A 624 8.65 20.02 -22.06
N ARG A 625 7.37 20.38 -22.27
CA ARG A 625 6.37 20.40 -21.19
C ARG A 625 6.06 19.04 -20.56
N TRP A 626 6.38 17.93 -21.22
CA TRP A 626 6.13 16.58 -20.70
C TRP A 626 7.28 16.11 -19.81
N ASP A 627 8.53 16.23 -20.27
CA ASP A 627 9.73 15.85 -19.50
C ASP A 627 10.11 16.90 -18.42
N ASP A 628 9.73 18.16 -18.62
CA ASP A 628 9.91 19.28 -17.69
C ASP A 628 8.54 19.98 -17.43
N PRO A 629 7.61 19.35 -16.69
CA PRO A 629 6.29 19.92 -16.42
C PRO A 629 6.36 21.17 -15.52
N PRO A 630 5.36 22.08 -15.58
CA PRO A 630 5.37 23.34 -14.80
C PRO A 630 5.54 23.11 -13.29
N TYR A 631 4.81 22.11 -12.78
CA TYR A 631 4.99 21.55 -11.46
C TYR A 631 5.65 20.16 -11.58
N VAL A 632 6.72 19.93 -10.80
CA VAL A 632 7.49 18.68 -10.83
C VAL A 632 7.21 17.89 -9.54
N PRO A 633 6.50 16.74 -9.61
CA PRO A 633 6.29 15.85 -8.47
C PRO A 633 7.60 15.36 -7.88
N LYS A 634 7.56 14.82 -6.67
CA LYS A 634 8.74 14.39 -5.93
C LYS A 634 9.55 13.32 -6.67
N ALA A 635 8.93 12.49 -7.50
CA ALA A 635 9.62 11.54 -8.37
C ALA A 635 10.67 12.21 -9.28
N GLY A 636 10.33 13.36 -9.89
CA GLY A 636 11.22 14.15 -10.74
C GLY A 636 12.25 14.99 -9.97
N ARG A 637 12.43 14.71 -8.68
CA ARG A 637 13.37 15.36 -7.74
C ARG A 637 14.24 14.33 -7.01
N LEU A 638 14.36 13.12 -7.57
CA LEU A 638 15.17 12.00 -7.06
C LEU A 638 16.32 11.61 -8.01
N GLY A 639 16.17 11.87 -9.31
CA GLY A 639 17.14 11.51 -10.34
C GLY A 639 18.31 12.50 -10.45
N PRO A 640 19.43 12.10 -11.11
CA PRO A 640 20.65 12.89 -11.20
C PRO A 640 20.52 14.19 -12.01
N THR A 641 19.39 14.44 -12.69
CA THR A 641 19.16 15.66 -13.48
C THR A 641 17.91 16.45 -13.08
N ASP A 642 17.22 16.07 -12.00
CA ASP A 642 15.92 16.64 -11.56
C ASP A 642 14.87 16.62 -12.69
N ARG A 643 14.64 15.43 -13.28
CA ARG A 643 13.62 15.19 -14.31
C ARG A 643 12.85 13.89 -14.07
N LEU A 644 11.61 13.83 -14.54
CA LEU A 644 10.77 12.62 -14.43
C LEU A 644 11.23 11.46 -15.34
N SER A 645 11.96 11.76 -16.42
CA SER A 645 12.55 10.75 -17.31
C SER A 645 13.89 10.18 -16.82
N ASP A 646 14.40 10.59 -15.66
CA ASP A 646 15.58 9.96 -15.07
C ASP A 646 15.25 8.51 -14.61
N LYS A 647 16.06 7.53 -15.03
CA LYS A 647 15.84 6.06 -14.93
C LYS A 647 14.72 5.47 -15.81
N THR A 648 14.05 6.25 -16.67
CA THR A 648 13.01 5.77 -17.61
C THR A 648 13.20 6.43 -18.99
N ILE A 649 12.24 6.32 -19.90
CA ILE A 649 12.29 6.91 -21.25
C ILE A 649 11.62 8.29 -21.32
N CYS A 650 11.78 9.00 -22.43
CA CYS A 650 11.29 10.37 -22.58
C CYS A 650 9.76 10.45 -22.58
N LEU A 651 9.21 11.38 -21.80
CA LEU A 651 7.75 11.44 -21.57
C LEU A 651 6.98 11.96 -22.78
N ALA A 652 7.65 12.71 -23.66
CA ALA A 652 7.11 13.15 -24.95
C ALA A 652 6.83 12.02 -25.97
N ASN A 653 7.41 10.82 -25.81
CA ASN A 653 7.24 9.70 -26.74
C ASN A 653 5.78 9.22 -26.82
N THR A 654 5.41 8.57 -27.93
CA THR A 654 4.03 8.16 -28.21
C THR A 654 3.84 6.64 -28.21
N GLN A 655 2.67 6.22 -27.70
CA GLN A 655 2.29 4.82 -27.51
C GLN A 655 0.84 4.52 -27.94
N GLY A 656 0.51 3.24 -28.11
CA GLY A 656 -0.76 2.75 -28.63
C GLY A 656 -0.91 2.93 -30.15
N GLU A 657 -2.06 2.49 -30.69
CA GLU A 657 -2.34 2.66 -32.12
C GLU A 657 -2.29 4.14 -32.52
N ASN A 658 -1.63 4.44 -33.64
CA ASN A 658 -1.44 5.79 -34.18
C ASN A 658 -0.79 6.81 -33.20
N GLY A 659 -0.14 6.34 -32.13
CA GLY A 659 0.44 7.22 -31.11
C GLY A 659 -0.60 7.94 -30.24
N THR A 660 -1.74 7.28 -30.00
CA THR A 660 -2.90 7.81 -29.24
C THR A 660 -2.55 8.30 -27.83
N TYR A 661 -1.58 7.68 -27.16
CA TYR A 661 -1.15 8.00 -25.80
C TYR A 661 0.25 8.62 -25.79
N ARG A 662 0.53 9.51 -24.84
CA ARG A 662 1.89 9.93 -24.52
C ARG A 662 2.44 9.12 -23.38
N HIS A 663 3.74 8.81 -23.41
CA HIS A 663 4.40 8.06 -22.35
C HIS A 663 4.25 8.76 -20.97
N TYR A 664 4.22 10.11 -20.96
CA TYR A 664 3.78 10.95 -19.84
C TYR A 664 2.54 10.43 -19.07
N ASP A 665 1.51 9.98 -19.79
CA ASP A 665 0.23 9.55 -19.21
C ASP A 665 0.22 8.06 -18.80
N VAL A 666 0.88 7.21 -19.60
CA VAL A 666 0.79 5.74 -19.52
C VAL A 666 2.05 5.04 -19.00
N HIS A 667 3.11 5.77 -18.63
CA HIS A 667 4.35 5.22 -18.07
C HIS A 667 4.08 4.21 -16.95
N SER A 668 3.35 4.63 -15.90
CA SER A 668 2.99 3.80 -14.75
C SER A 668 2.06 2.60 -15.08
N LEU A 669 1.77 2.34 -16.35
CA LEU A 669 1.01 1.18 -16.83
C LEU A 669 1.89 0.16 -17.56
N TYR A 670 3.18 0.42 -17.80
CA TYR A 670 3.99 -0.37 -18.73
C TYR A 670 4.03 -1.86 -18.36
N GLY A 671 4.51 -2.21 -17.16
CA GLY A 671 4.51 -3.58 -16.65
C GLY A 671 3.11 -4.21 -16.57
N TYR A 672 2.06 -3.43 -16.26
CA TYR A 672 0.67 -3.93 -16.34
C TYR A 672 0.32 -4.34 -17.78
N THR A 673 0.64 -3.51 -18.77
CA THR A 673 0.35 -3.79 -20.19
C THR A 673 1.22 -4.90 -20.77
N GLU A 674 2.44 -5.11 -20.27
CA GLU A 674 3.30 -6.26 -20.59
C GLU A 674 2.78 -7.57 -19.97
N THR A 675 2.28 -7.52 -18.74
CA THR A 675 1.80 -8.73 -18.04
C THR A 675 0.64 -9.38 -18.82
N ILE A 676 -0.18 -8.60 -19.54
CA ILE A 676 -1.31 -9.10 -20.35
C ILE A 676 -0.86 -10.11 -21.42
N PRO A 677 -0.08 -9.76 -22.46
CA PRO A 677 0.39 -10.72 -23.44
C PRO A 677 1.33 -11.76 -22.83
N THR A 678 2.12 -11.43 -21.80
CA THR A 678 3.01 -12.40 -21.14
C THR A 678 2.24 -13.55 -20.49
N SER A 679 1.14 -13.27 -19.77
CA SER A 679 0.30 -14.31 -19.17
C SER A 679 -0.45 -15.13 -20.23
N ILE A 680 -0.95 -14.48 -21.29
CA ILE A 680 -1.55 -15.17 -22.44
C ILE A 680 -0.52 -16.10 -23.13
N ALA A 681 0.72 -15.64 -23.29
CA ALA A 681 1.79 -16.39 -23.95
C ALA A 681 2.27 -17.57 -23.08
N CYS A 682 2.44 -17.36 -21.77
CA CYS A 682 2.78 -18.40 -20.82
C CYS A 682 1.73 -19.54 -20.82
N GLN A 683 0.45 -19.19 -20.85
CA GLN A 683 -0.65 -20.15 -20.96
C GLN A 683 -0.68 -20.85 -22.33
N SER A 684 -0.46 -20.11 -23.42
CA SER A 684 -0.45 -20.64 -24.79
C SER A 684 0.75 -21.58 -25.05
N ALA A 685 1.90 -21.30 -24.44
CA ALA A 685 3.10 -22.11 -24.53
C ALA A 685 2.97 -23.42 -23.73
N THR A 686 2.54 -23.32 -22.46
CA THR A 686 2.52 -24.46 -21.53
C THR A 686 1.26 -25.33 -21.61
N GLY A 687 0.13 -24.77 -22.07
CA GLY A 687 -1.19 -25.42 -21.95
C GLY A 687 -1.70 -25.51 -20.51
N LYS A 688 -1.14 -24.70 -19.60
CA LYS A 688 -1.40 -24.66 -18.15
C LYS A 688 -1.58 -23.21 -17.70
N ARG A 689 -1.98 -22.96 -16.45
CA ARG A 689 -2.11 -21.58 -15.91
C ARG A 689 -0.82 -20.77 -16.07
N GLY A 690 0.31 -21.46 -15.95
CA GLY A 690 1.62 -20.86 -15.77
C GLY A 690 1.71 -20.05 -14.48
N LEU A 691 2.86 -19.42 -14.29
CA LEU A 691 3.00 -18.25 -13.44
C LEU A 691 3.52 -17.11 -14.31
N VAL A 692 3.04 -15.90 -14.09
CA VAL A 692 3.77 -14.67 -14.43
C VAL A 692 3.87 -13.85 -13.16
N PHE A 693 5.02 -13.21 -12.92
CA PHE A 693 5.14 -12.18 -11.90
C PHE A 693 5.99 -11.02 -12.41
N THR A 694 5.66 -9.82 -11.95
CA THR A 694 6.13 -8.55 -12.52
C THR A 694 6.72 -7.63 -11.47
N ARG A 695 7.73 -6.83 -11.83
CA ARG A 695 8.27 -5.80 -10.95
C ARG A 695 7.33 -4.62 -10.90
N SER A 696 7.16 -3.91 -12.00
CA SER A 696 6.21 -2.82 -12.09
C SER A 696 4.78 -3.33 -12.10
N SER A 697 3.91 -2.68 -11.34
CA SER A 697 2.50 -3.06 -11.19
C SER A 697 1.60 -1.83 -11.02
N PHE A 698 0.42 -1.87 -11.64
CA PHE A 698 -0.64 -0.87 -11.46
C PHE A 698 -1.86 -1.48 -10.77
N VAL A 699 -2.82 -0.65 -10.40
CA VAL A 699 -4.15 -1.02 -9.91
C VAL A 699 -4.76 -2.14 -10.78
N GLY A 700 -5.07 -3.29 -10.17
CA GLY A 700 -5.64 -4.46 -10.86
C GLY A 700 -4.64 -5.49 -11.38
N SER A 701 -3.32 -5.28 -11.26
CA SER A 701 -2.30 -6.24 -11.76
C SER A 701 -2.47 -7.67 -11.21
N GLY A 702 -3.04 -7.81 -10.00
CA GLY A 702 -3.27 -9.10 -9.35
C GLY A 702 -4.21 -10.05 -10.10
N ILE A 703 -4.97 -9.58 -11.11
CA ILE A 703 -5.71 -10.46 -12.04
C ILE A 703 -4.75 -11.27 -12.91
N LEU A 704 -3.61 -10.67 -13.28
CA LEU A 704 -2.75 -11.13 -14.37
C LEU A 704 -1.57 -11.98 -13.88
N GLY A 705 -1.09 -11.73 -12.66
CA GLY A 705 0.10 -12.39 -12.10
C GLY A 705 0.47 -11.91 -10.70
N GLY A 706 1.67 -12.34 -10.28
CA GLY A 706 2.29 -12.01 -9.01
C GLY A 706 3.22 -10.80 -9.02
N HIS A 707 3.87 -10.55 -7.89
CA HIS A 707 4.86 -9.48 -7.71
C HIS A 707 5.95 -9.91 -6.68
N TRP A 708 7.08 -9.21 -6.65
CA TRP A 708 8.04 -9.26 -5.56
C TRP A 708 8.55 -7.84 -5.26
N THR A 709 8.84 -7.53 -4.00
CA THR A 709 9.16 -6.15 -3.54
C THR A 709 10.54 -5.63 -3.95
N GLY A 710 11.07 -6.16 -5.06
CA GLY A 710 12.32 -5.78 -5.72
C GLY A 710 13.59 -5.87 -4.87
N ASP A 711 14.60 -5.16 -5.37
CA ASP A 711 16.01 -5.17 -5.00
C ASP A 711 16.29 -4.67 -3.56
N ASN A 712 15.92 -5.49 -2.58
CA ASN A 712 16.16 -5.24 -1.16
C ASN A 712 17.65 -5.42 -0.76
N TYR A 713 18.03 -4.83 0.39
CA TYR A 713 19.38 -4.94 0.96
C TYR A 713 19.45 -5.95 2.10
N ALA A 714 20.62 -6.55 2.30
CA ALA A 714 20.93 -7.50 3.38
C ALA A 714 21.04 -6.83 4.77
N TYR A 715 19.95 -6.19 5.21
CA TYR A 715 19.82 -5.50 6.49
C TYR A 715 18.57 -5.96 7.27
N TRP A 716 18.61 -5.83 8.60
CA TRP A 716 17.53 -6.27 9.50
C TRP A 716 16.26 -5.40 9.42
N ASP A 717 16.37 -4.14 9.03
CA ASP A 717 15.22 -3.28 8.76
C ASP A 717 14.51 -3.68 7.45
N HIS A 718 15.24 -4.12 6.43
CA HIS A 718 14.63 -4.73 5.23
C HIS A 718 13.92 -6.07 5.52
N LEU A 719 14.43 -6.86 6.48
CA LEU A 719 13.72 -8.05 6.98
C LEU A 719 12.36 -7.68 7.60
N GLN A 720 12.29 -6.61 8.42
CA GLN A 720 11.01 -6.09 8.93
C GLN A 720 10.13 -5.54 7.80
N TYR A 721 10.68 -4.69 6.92
CA TYR A 721 9.96 -4.03 5.83
C TYR A 721 9.26 -5.04 4.91
N SER A 722 9.84 -6.23 4.72
CA SER A 722 9.20 -7.31 3.97
C SER A 722 7.77 -7.63 4.47
N VAL A 723 7.54 -7.61 5.78
CA VAL A 723 6.22 -7.88 6.39
C VAL A 723 5.23 -6.76 6.06
N ILE A 724 5.68 -5.51 6.09
CA ILE A 724 4.86 -4.34 5.70
C ILE A 724 4.49 -4.45 4.20
N GLY A 725 5.46 -4.77 3.34
CA GLY A 725 5.25 -4.99 1.91
C GLY A 725 4.22 -6.10 1.60
N LEU A 726 4.29 -7.25 2.30
CA LEU A 726 3.28 -8.31 2.17
C LEU A 726 1.86 -7.80 2.47
N LEU A 727 1.71 -7.07 3.57
CA LEU A 727 0.41 -6.56 4.03
C LEU A 727 -0.16 -5.52 3.06
N ASP A 728 0.69 -4.61 2.58
CA ASP A 728 0.33 -3.58 1.61
C ASP A 728 -0.09 -4.18 0.26
N PHE A 729 0.70 -5.10 -0.32
CA PHE A 729 0.31 -5.75 -1.57
C PHE A 729 -0.92 -6.65 -1.44
N ASN A 730 -1.19 -7.22 -0.26
CA ASN A 730 -2.45 -7.92 -0.01
C ASN A 730 -3.66 -6.98 -0.05
N ILE A 731 -3.57 -5.76 0.51
CA ILE A 731 -4.66 -4.77 0.39
C ILE A 731 -4.73 -4.11 -0.99
N PHE A 732 -3.65 -4.13 -1.78
CA PHE A 732 -3.65 -3.81 -3.23
C PHE A 732 -4.20 -4.95 -4.12
N GLY A 733 -4.72 -6.05 -3.55
CA GLY A 733 -5.28 -7.16 -4.33
C GLY A 733 -4.25 -8.02 -5.06
N LEU A 734 -2.99 -7.96 -4.63
CA LEU A 734 -1.83 -8.70 -5.14
C LEU A 734 -1.29 -9.68 -4.06
N PRO A 735 -2.10 -10.68 -3.62
CA PRO A 735 -1.73 -11.59 -2.54
C PRO A 735 -0.56 -12.54 -2.85
N TYR A 736 -0.26 -12.81 -4.13
CA TYR A 736 0.97 -13.54 -4.49
C TYR A 736 2.14 -12.55 -4.56
N VAL A 737 2.74 -12.33 -3.40
CA VAL A 737 3.83 -11.37 -3.17
C VAL A 737 4.87 -11.95 -2.20
N GLY A 738 6.09 -11.43 -2.24
CA GLY A 738 7.19 -11.77 -1.32
C GLY A 738 8.36 -10.81 -1.50
N ALA A 739 9.33 -10.87 -0.59
CA ALA A 739 10.62 -10.21 -0.73
C ALA A 739 11.70 -11.25 -1.07
N ASP A 740 12.80 -10.84 -1.68
CA ASP A 740 13.91 -11.75 -1.96
C ASP A 740 14.59 -12.18 -0.64
N ILE A 741 14.52 -13.48 -0.36
CA ILE A 741 14.91 -14.06 0.92
C ILE A 741 16.43 -14.07 1.04
N CYS A 742 16.94 -13.59 2.18
CA CYS A 742 18.34 -13.23 2.45
C CYS A 742 18.82 -11.93 1.76
N ALA A 743 17.95 -11.28 0.97
CA ALA A 743 18.13 -10.07 0.20
C ALA A 743 19.03 -10.13 -1.05
N TYR A 744 18.71 -9.28 -2.02
CA TYR A 744 19.40 -9.18 -3.29
C TYR A 744 20.75 -8.44 -3.20
N PHE A 745 20.80 -7.28 -2.54
CA PHE A 745 22.00 -6.45 -2.44
C PHE A 745 22.81 -6.69 -1.15
N GLY A 746 24.10 -7.00 -1.35
CA GLY A 746 25.11 -7.17 -0.29
C GLY A 746 25.35 -8.64 0.06
N ASP A 747 26.50 -8.93 0.67
CA ASP A 747 26.79 -10.27 1.19
C ASP A 747 25.97 -10.50 2.47
N SER A 748 24.98 -11.40 2.42
CA SER A 748 24.09 -11.65 3.54
C SER A 748 24.78 -12.42 4.68
N GLU A 749 24.66 -11.90 5.90
CA GLU A 749 25.21 -12.57 7.08
C GLU A 749 24.41 -13.84 7.42
N GLU A 750 25.11 -14.91 7.80
CA GLU A 750 24.53 -16.22 8.18
C GLU A 750 23.30 -16.09 9.08
N ARG A 751 23.37 -15.21 10.10
CA ARG A 751 22.31 -15.00 11.08
C ARG A 751 21.11 -14.21 10.55
N LEU A 752 21.32 -13.30 9.60
CA LEU A 752 20.24 -12.59 8.91
C LEU A 752 19.55 -13.56 7.93
N CYS A 753 20.33 -14.27 7.12
CA CYS A 753 19.80 -15.23 6.16
C CYS A 753 19.03 -16.37 6.85
N GLU A 754 19.48 -16.85 8.01
CA GLU A 754 18.73 -17.81 8.85
C GLU A 754 17.33 -17.31 9.19
N ARG A 755 17.21 -16.09 9.76
CA ARG A 755 15.90 -15.49 10.10
C ARG A 755 15.07 -15.15 8.88
N TRP A 756 15.70 -14.81 7.76
CA TRP A 756 14.99 -14.55 6.51
C TRP A 756 14.40 -15.82 5.91
N GLN A 757 15.11 -16.96 5.95
CA GLN A 757 14.57 -18.24 5.48
C GLN A 757 13.42 -18.74 6.37
N GLU A 758 13.54 -18.56 7.69
CA GLU A 758 12.46 -18.83 8.65
C GLU A 758 11.19 -18.03 8.33
N LEU A 759 11.30 -16.71 8.15
CA LEU A 759 10.17 -15.84 7.78
C LEU A 759 9.67 -16.10 6.35
N GLY A 760 10.60 -16.26 5.41
CA GLY A 760 10.35 -16.38 3.97
C GLY A 760 9.62 -17.65 3.58
N ALA A 761 9.71 -18.71 4.39
CA ALA A 761 8.85 -19.89 4.29
C ALA A 761 7.35 -19.56 4.49
N PHE A 762 7.01 -18.40 5.05
CA PHE A 762 5.63 -17.92 5.23
C PHE A 762 5.22 -16.81 4.24
N TYR A 763 6.08 -16.45 3.28
CA TYR A 763 5.71 -15.57 2.16
C TYR A 763 4.86 -16.31 1.11
N PRO A 764 3.83 -15.70 0.51
CA PRO A 764 3.17 -16.27 -0.67
C PRO A 764 4.14 -16.64 -1.79
N PHE A 765 4.98 -15.70 -2.23
CA PHE A 765 6.13 -15.93 -3.11
C PHE A 765 7.38 -16.17 -2.26
N SER A 766 7.89 -17.41 -2.25
CA SER A 766 8.97 -17.85 -1.35
C SER A 766 10.27 -18.10 -2.14
N ARG A 767 10.90 -16.99 -2.59
CA ARG A 767 12.13 -17.00 -3.41
C ARG A 767 13.35 -16.54 -2.63
N ASN A 768 14.37 -17.39 -2.53
CA ASN A 768 15.74 -16.94 -2.26
C ASN A 768 16.36 -16.49 -3.58
N HIS A 769 16.89 -15.26 -3.59
CA HIS A 769 17.50 -14.61 -4.74
C HIS A 769 18.65 -13.72 -4.26
N ASN A 770 19.57 -13.36 -5.14
CA ASN A 770 20.85 -12.74 -4.83
C ASN A 770 21.41 -12.06 -6.10
N THR A 771 22.23 -11.02 -5.95
CA THR A 771 22.81 -10.30 -7.09
C THR A 771 24.10 -10.94 -7.65
N LEU A 772 24.63 -10.35 -8.72
CA LEU A 772 25.89 -10.71 -9.36
C LEU A 772 27.10 -10.26 -8.52
N GLY A 773 28.01 -11.19 -8.23
CA GLY A 773 29.31 -10.90 -7.61
C GLY A 773 29.37 -10.95 -6.08
N THR A 774 28.22 -11.10 -5.41
CA THR A 774 28.11 -11.44 -3.98
C THR A 774 28.36 -12.94 -3.71
N THR A 775 28.64 -13.27 -2.45
CA THR A 775 28.78 -14.66 -1.99
C THR A 775 27.49 -15.47 -2.16
N ASP A 776 27.64 -16.78 -2.35
CA ASP A 776 26.52 -17.73 -2.41
C ASP A 776 25.70 -17.70 -1.09
N GLN A 777 24.37 -17.65 -1.20
CA GLN A 777 23.45 -17.57 -0.05
C GLN A 777 22.23 -18.49 -0.17
N ASP A 778 22.31 -19.50 -1.04
CA ASP A 778 21.39 -20.62 -0.97
C ASP A 778 21.53 -21.31 0.40
N PRO A 779 20.44 -21.86 0.97
CA PRO A 779 20.43 -22.32 2.37
C PRO A 779 21.57 -23.25 2.78
N CYS A 780 22.03 -24.09 1.84
CA CYS A 780 23.01 -25.14 2.09
C CYS A 780 24.46 -24.70 1.89
N THR A 781 24.70 -23.40 1.68
CA THR A 781 26.01 -22.79 1.96
C THR A 781 26.31 -22.82 3.48
N TRP A 782 25.28 -22.73 4.34
CA TRP A 782 25.39 -22.93 5.80
C TRP A 782 24.52 -24.11 6.28
N PRO A 783 24.94 -25.37 6.03
CA PRO A 783 24.06 -26.54 6.16
C PRO A 783 23.71 -26.95 7.61
N LEU A 784 24.32 -26.33 8.63
CA LEU A 784 24.09 -26.61 10.05
C LEU A 784 23.28 -25.52 10.78
N THR A 785 22.98 -24.42 10.11
CA THR A 785 22.25 -23.26 10.62
C THR A 785 21.14 -22.93 9.61
N VAL A 786 21.40 -22.03 8.65
CA VAL A 786 20.45 -21.63 7.60
C VAL A 786 19.81 -22.84 6.92
N GLY A 787 20.58 -23.86 6.53
CA GLY A 787 20.07 -25.05 5.86
C GLY A 787 19.18 -25.95 6.73
N GLU A 788 19.33 -25.93 8.06
CA GLU A 788 18.45 -26.64 8.98
C GLU A 788 17.19 -25.82 9.31
N SER A 789 17.35 -24.52 9.56
CA SER A 789 16.27 -23.58 9.86
C SER A 789 15.33 -23.43 8.65
N THR A 790 15.88 -23.35 7.43
CA THR A 790 15.12 -23.43 6.18
C THR A 790 14.38 -24.76 6.05
N ARG A 791 15.05 -25.89 6.28
CA ARG A 791 14.39 -27.21 6.18
C ARG A 791 13.19 -27.29 7.13
N LYS A 792 13.33 -26.84 8.38
CA LYS A 792 12.23 -26.81 9.36
C LYS A 792 11.07 -25.94 8.86
N ALA A 793 11.32 -24.66 8.57
CA ALA A 793 10.29 -23.71 8.17
C ALA A 793 9.60 -24.08 6.84
N VAL A 794 10.37 -24.53 5.83
CA VAL A 794 9.83 -24.99 4.55
C VAL A 794 9.06 -26.31 4.69
N THR A 795 9.42 -27.20 5.62
CA THR A 795 8.61 -28.41 5.89
C THR A 795 7.22 -28.03 6.46
N ILE A 796 7.15 -27.03 7.35
CA ILE A 796 5.88 -26.47 7.86
C ILE A 796 5.04 -25.91 6.72
N ARG A 797 5.66 -25.07 5.86
CA ARG A 797 5.05 -24.52 4.65
C ARG A 797 4.40 -25.61 3.80
N TYR A 798 5.17 -26.62 3.40
CA TYR A 798 4.71 -27.70 2.53
C TYR A 798 3.59 -28.54 3.18
N THR A 799 3.64 -28.71 4.50
CA THR A 799 2.58 -29.38 5.28
C THR A 799 1.26 -28.59 5.25
N LEU A 800 1.33 -27.26 5.21
CA LEU A 800 0.18 -26.33 5.26
C LEU A 800 -0.28 -25.82 3.88
N LEU A 801 0.33 -26.27 2.78
CA LEU A 801 -0.07 -25.84 1.43
C LEU A 801 -1.55 -26.09 1.08
N PRO A 802 -2.26 -27.14 1.56
CA PRO A 802 -3.70 -27.26 1.31
C PRO A 802 -4.53 -26.12 1.92
N TYR A 803 -4.22 -25.69 3.14
CA TYR A 803 -4.84 -24.49 3.75
C TYR A 803 -4.47 -23.23 2.97
N PHE A 804 -3.19 -23.04 2.66
CA PHE A 804 -2.70 -21.83 1.98
C PHE A 804 -3.22 -21.66 0.55
N TYR A 805 -3.31 -22.76 -0.21
CA TYR A 805 -3.94 -22.80 -1.54
C TYR A 805 -5.45 -22.53 -1.47
N THR A 806 -6.11 -22.98 -0.40
CA THR A 806 -7.53 -22.65 -0.15
C THR A 806 -7.73 -21.15 0.10
N SER A 807 -6.80 -20.48 0.79
CA SER A 807 -6.82 -19.01 0.94
C SER A 807 -6.74 -18.29 -0.41
N PHE A 808 -5.91 -18.78 -1.35
CA PHE A 808 -5.85 -18.24 -2.71
C PHE A 808 -7.16 -18.43 -3.50
N TYR A 809 -7.79 -19.60 -3.42
CA TYR A 809 -9.13 -19.81 -3.98
C TYR A 809 -10.16 -18.84 -3.38
N ARG A 810 -10.13 -18.62 -2.06
CA ARG A 810 -11.07 -17.72 -1.37
C ARG A 810 -10.89 -16.26 -1.79
N ALA A 811 -9.65 -15.80 -2.00
CA ALA A 811 -9.37 -14.47 -2.55
C ALA A 811 -9.78 -14.35 -4.02
N ASN A 812 -9.50 -15.36 -4.85
CA ASN A 812 -9.92 -15.42 -6.25
C ASN A 812 -11.46 -15.40 -6.41
N GLN A 813 -12.19 -16.10 -5.54
CA GLN A 813 -13.65 -16.11 -5.50
C GLN A 813 -14.26 -14.91 -4.75
N GLY A 814 -13.45 -14.01 -4.19
CA GLY A 814 -13.93 -12.86 -3.43
C GLY A 814 -14.64 -13.19 -2.12
N ILE A 815 -14.48 -14.42 -1.62
CA ILE A 815 -14.94 -14.84 -0.29
C ILE A 815 -14.13 -14.09 0.76
N ASP A 816 -12.81 -14.01 0.55
CA ASP A 816 -11.86 -13.19 1.31
C ASP A 816 -11.32 -12.06 0.40
N GLY A 817 -10.71 -11.04 1.00
CA GLY A 817 -9.99 -9.96 0.31
C GLY A 817 -8.48 -10.10 0.40
N THR A 818 -7.97 -10.74 1.46
CA THR A 818 -6.54 -10.91 1.74
C THR A 818 -6.15 -12.40 1.91
N VAL A 819 -4.89 -12.74 1.63
CA VAL A 819 -4.29 -14.07 1.90
C VAL A 819 -3.30 -13.98 3.06
N ILE A 820 -2.42 -12.98 3.03
CA ILE A 820 -1.67 -12.52 4.21
C ILE A 820 -2.46 -11.37 4.81
N ARG A 821 -2.90 -11.52 6.06
CA ARG A 821 -3.83 -10.61 6.71
C ARG A 821 -3.19 -9.97 7.95
N SER A 822 -3.33 -8.64 8.07
CA SER A 822 -2.95 -7.92 9.29
C SER A 822 -3.88 -8.32 10.44
N LEU A 823 -3.38 -8.33 11.67
CA LEU A 823 -4.25 -8.56 12.83
C LEU A 823 -5.37 -7.50 12.90
N ALA A 824 -5.13 -6.28 12.43
CA ALA A 824 -6.13 -5.21 12.31
C ALA A 824 -7.29 -5.52 11.34
N TRP A 825 -7.09 -6.46 10.40
CA TRP A 825 -8.11 -6.87 9.43
C TRP A 825 -9.03 -7.99 9.95
N GLU A 826 -8.53 -8.81 10.88
CA GLU A 826 -9.26 -9.94 11.48
C GLU A 826 -9.87 -9.56 12.84
N PHE A 827 -9.19 -8.72 13.61
CA PHE A 827 -9.53 -8.36 14.99
C PHE A 827 -9.84 -6.87 15.14
N THR A 828 -10.51 -6.26 14.16
CA THR A 828 -10.71 -4.80 14.03
C THR A 828 -11.24 -4.08 15.28
N SER A 829 -12.02 -4.77 16.14
CA SER A 829 -12.51 -4.25 17.42
C SER A 829 -11.44 -4.09 18.50
N ASP A 830 -10.29 -4.74 18.34
CA ASP A 830 -9.14 -4.70 19.25
C ASP A 830 -8.15 -3.64 18.74
N GLN A 831 -8.18 -2.45 19.35
CA GLN A 831 -7.44 -1.28 18.89
C GLN A 831 -5.91 -1.40 19.00
N GLU A 832 -5.40 -2.36 19.77
CA GLU A 832 -3.95 -2.62 19.82
C GLU A 832 -3.46 -3.16 18.46
N THR A 833 -4.29 -4.00 17.82
CA THR A 833 -3.95 -4.67 16.55
C THR A 833 -3.75 -3.71 15.39
N TRP A 834 -4.33 -2.50 15.46
CA TRP A 834 -4.18 -1.43 14.47
C TRP A 834 -2.73 -0.96 14.28
N ASN A 835 -1.83 -1.30 15.20
CA ASN A 835 -0.41 -0.92 15.15
C ASN A 835 0.54 -2.10 14.84
N ILE A 836 0.01 -3.29 14.58
CA ILE A 836 0.83 -4.50 14.47
C ILE A 836 1.25 -4.74 13.01
N ASP A 837 2.55 -4.58 12.76
CA ASP A 837 3.23 -4.89 11.50
C ASP A 837 4.45 -5.83 11.64
N ARG A 838 4.70 -6.32 12.87
CA ARG A 838 5.73 -7.33 13.18
C ARG A 838 5.18 -8.77 13.25
N GLN A 839 3.88 -8.94 13.01
CA GLN A 839 3.17 -10.22 12.99
C GLN A 839 2.11 -10.19 11.88
N PHE A 840 1.75 -11.35 11.35
CA PHE A 840 0.68 -11.49 10.36
C PHE A 840 -0.03 -12.83 10.50
N LEU A 841 -1.21 -12.92 9.89
CA LEU A 841 -1.96 -14.15 9.72
C LEU A 841 -1.76 -14.69 8.30
N TRP A 842 -1.68 -16.00 8.12
CA TRP A 842 -2.26 -16.62 6.93
C TRP A 842 -3.77 -16.67 7.15
N ARG A 843 -4.52 -15.94 6.32
CA ARG A 843 -5.99 -15.83 6.34
C ARG A 843 -6.53 -15.45 7.73
N ASP A 844 -7.12 -16.38 8.47
CA ASP A 844 -7.91 -16.16 9.69
C ASP A 844 -7.35 -16.90 10.92
N ALA A 845 -6.52 -17.92 10.73
CA ALA A 845 -6.28 -18.94 11.76
C ALA A 845 -4.81 -19.24 12.09
N LEU A 846 -3.85 -18.83 11.27
CA LEU A 846 -2.43 -19.15 11.49
C LEU A 846 -1.60 -17.88 11.73
N LEU A 847 -1.25 -17.60 12.98
CA LEU A 847 -0.48 -16.44 13.41
C LEU A 847 1.03 -16.73 13.34
N VAL A 848 1.75 -15.91 12.59
CA VAL A 848 3.22 -15.97 12.44
C VAL A 848 3.85 -14.79 13.18
N SER A 849 4.80 -15.08 14.07
CA SER A 849 5.45 -14.11 14.96
C SER A 849 6.99 -14.17 14.83
N PRO A 850 7.57 -13.63 13.74
CA PRO A 850 9.00 -13.76 13.41
C PRO A 850 9.94 -12.98 14.35
N ALA A 851 11.18 -13.45 14.46
CA ALA A 851 12.27 -12.73 15.11
C ALA A 851 12.95 -11.78 14.10
N LEU A 852 12.57 -10.50 14.14
CA LEU A 852 12.99 -9.47 13.17
C LEU A 852 14.18 -8.61 13.63
N ASP A 853 14.72 -8.86 14.82
CA ASP A 853 15.78 -8.05 15.44
C ASP A 853 17.09 -8.85 15.59
N ILE A 854 18.22 -8.18 15.36
CA ILE A 854 19.57 -8.77 15.45
C ILE A 854 19.80 -9.46 16.80
N ASP A 855 20.41 -10.65 16.75
CA ASP A 855 20.66 -11.56 17.88
C ASP A 855 19.44 -11.95 18.73
N SER A 856 18.21 -11.60 18.32
CA SER A 856 17.02 -11.92 19.10
C SER A 856 16.73 -13.41 19.12
N VAL A 857 16.38 -13.90 20.33
CA VAL A 857 15.95 -15.28 20.60
C VAL A 857 14.62 -15.35 21.37
N VAL A 858 13.93 -14.22 21.52
CA VAL A 858 12.60 -14.10 22.17
C VAL A 858 11.83 -12.99 21.45
N VAL A 859 10.56 -13.24 21.13
CA VAL A 859 9.68 -12.24 20.51
C VAL A 859 8.55 -11.83 21.46
N SER A 860 8.18 -10.55 21.45
CA SER A 860 7.02 -10.03 22.17
C SER A 860 5.81 -10.02 21.23
N ALA A 861 5.14 -11.16 21.11
CA ALA A 861 4.02 -11.36 20.19
C ALA A 861 2.70 -10.97 20.86
N TYR A 862 1.89 -10.13 20.22
CA TYR A 862 0.51 -9.90 20.65
C TYR A 862 -0.38 -11.07 20.24
N PHE A 863 -1.12 -11.63 21.19
CA PHE A 863 -2.19 -12.59 20.93
C PHE A 863 -3.53 -11.88 21.20
N PRO A 864 -4.36 -11.64 20.16
CA PRO A 864 -5.73 -11.16 20.32
C PRO A 864 -6.57 -12.08 21.22
N ALA A 865 -7.66 -11.56 21.77
CA ALA A 865 -8.52 -12.30 22.69
C ALA A 865 -9.09 -13.60 22.07
N GLY A 866 -8.90 -14.73 22.75
CA GLY A 866 -9.25 -16.06 22.26
C GLY A 866 -8.26 -17.13 22.68
N ASP A 867 -8.51 -18.36 22.25
CA ASP A 867 -7.58 -19.48 22.42
C ASP A 867 -6.62 -19.56 21.23
N TRP A 868 -5.35 -19.79 21.51
CA TRP A 868 -4.28 -20.01 20.54
C TRP A 868 -3.48 -21.26 20.94
N PHE A 869 -2.96 -22.00 19.96
CA PHE A 869 -2.21 -23.22 20.16
C PHE A 869 -0.87 -23.14 19.44
N ASP A 870 0.25 -23.44 20.12
CA ASP A 870 1.54 -23.57 19.46
C ASP A 870 1.48 -24.68 18.39
N TYR A 871 1.91 -24.39 17.17
CA TYR A 871 1.81 -25.30 16.03
C TYR A 871 2.60 -26.61 16.23
N TYR A 872 3.74 -26.54 16.94
CA TYR A 872 4.68 -27.65 17.05
C TYR A 872 4.28 -28.66 18.14
N THR A 873 3.75 -28.15 19.25
CA THR A 873 3.41 -28.94 20.45
C THR A 873 1.91 -29.14 20.62
N GLY A 874 1.10 -28.13 20.27
CA GLY A 874 -0.30 -28.02 20.69
C GLY A 874 -0.49 -27.32 22.05
N GLU A 875 0.55 -26.69 22.64
CA GLU A 875 0.41 -25.95 23.90
C GLU A 875 -0.62 -24.82 23.79
N LYS A 876 -1.59 -24.79 24.71
CA LYS A 876 -2.73 -23.85 24.68
C LYS A 876 -2.45 -22.56 25.46
N TYR A 877 -2.56 -21.44 24.76
CA TYR A 877 -2.54 -20.08 25.30
C TYR A 877 -3.93 -19.43 25.18
N THR A 878 -4.65 -19.31 26.30
CA THR A 878 -5.88 -18.51 26.37
C THR A 878 -5.51 -17.05 26.61
N SER A 879 -5.67 -16.20 25.60
CA SER A 879 -5.40 -14.76 25.66
C SER A 879 -6.65 -13.92 25.88
N ILE A 880 -6.46 -12.75 26.49
CA ILE A 880 -7.48 -11.70 26.68
C ILE A 880 -7.20 -10.45 25.83
N GLY A 881 -6.32 -10.55 24.83
CA GLY A 881 -5.71 -9.42 24.13
C GLY A 881 -4.47 -8.95 24.89
N THR A 882 -3.33 -9.61 24.69
CA THR A 882 -2.10 -9.30 25.44
C THR A 882 -0.82 -9.74 24.72
N TYR A 883 0.31 -9.13 25.10
CA TYR A 883 1.64 -9.52 24.63
C TYR A 883 2.19 -10.70 25.43
N ILE A 884 2.67 -11.72 24.72
CA ILE A 884 3.30 -12.93 25.25
C ILE A 884 4.76 -12.94 24.78
N LEU A 885 5.68 -13.27 25.69
CA LEU A 885 7.08 -13.52 25.36
C LEU A 885 7.24 -14.96 24.88
N LEU A 886 7.36 -15.15 23.56
CA LEU A 886 7.57 -16.46 22.95
C LEU A 886 9.06 -16.72 22.75
N GLY A 887 9.50 -17.95 23.04
CA GLY A 887 10.85 -18.39 22.68
C GLY A 887 10.99 -18.49 21.16
N ALA A 888 11.99 -17.83 20.60
CA ALA A 888 12.38 -17.93 19.20
C ALA A 888 13.86 -18.32 19.12
N PRO A 889 14.29 -19.50 19.59
CA PRO A 889 15.68 -19.92 19.49
C PRO A 889 16.14 -20.05 18.02
N THR A 890 17.43 -20.36 17.83
CA THR A 890 17.92 -21.07 16.65
C THR A 890 17.41 -20.52 15.31
N ASP A 891 16.93 -21.30 14.35
CA ASP A 891 16.35 -22.68 14.33
C ASP A 891 14.84 -22.81 14.59
N PHE A 892 14.15 -21.73 14.95
CA PHE A 892 12.73 -21.76 15.30
C PHE A 892 12.01 -20.42 15.08
N ILE A 893 10.92 -20.46 14.31
CA ILE A 893 9.96 -19.37 14.14
C ILE A 893 8.64 -19.68 14.88
N PRO A 894 8.20 -18.84 15.83
CA PRO A 894 6.93 -19.04 16.53
C PRO A 894 5.71 -18.92 15.60
N VAL A 895 4.90 -19.98 15.55
CA VAL A 895 3.69 -20.11 14.72
C VAL A 895 2.57 -20.71 15.55
N HIS A 896 1.38 -20.10 15.52
CA HIS A 896 0.26 -20.50 16.38
C HIS A 896 -1.04 -20.65 15.60
N VAL A 897 -1.81 -21.69 15.90
CA VAL A 897 -3.14 -21.96 15.34
C VAL A 897 -4.22 -21.40 16.28
N ARG A 898 -5.17 -20.65 15.74
CA ARG A 898 -6.31 -20.07 16.46
C ARG A 898 -7.36 -21.14 16.78
N GLY A 899 -7.85 -21.16 18.01
CA GLY A 899 -9.00 -21.96 18.40
C GLY A 899 -10.27 -21.52 17.66
N GLY A 900 -11.09 -22.50 17.26
CA GLY A 900 -12.25 -22.30 16.40
C GLY A 900 -12.02 -22.70 14.93
N TYR A 901 -10.84 -23.23 14.58
CA TYR A 901 -10.44 -23.46 13.19
C TYR A 901 -9.92 -24.87 12.90
N ILE A 902 -10.16 -25.31 11.66
CA ILE A 902 -9.71 -26.59 11.10
C ILE A 902 -8.81 -26.31 9.90
N LEU A 903 -7.53 -26.65 10.02
CA LEU A 903 -6.53 -26.45 8.96
C LEU A 903 -6.26 -27.80 8.26
N PRO A 904 -6.56 -27.93 6.95
CA PRO A 904 -6.16 -29.10 6.19
C PRO A 904 -4.65 -29.10 5.92
N THR A 905 -4.03 -30.25 6.17
CA THR A 905 -2.60 -30.51 5.96
C THR A 905 -2.39 -31.65 4.98
N GLN A 906 -1.18 -31.80 4.46
CA GLN A 906 -0.77 -32.96 3.66
C GLN A 906 0.67 -33.31 4.01
N GLU A 907 1.02 -34.60 4.07
CA GLU A 907 2.38 -35.00 4.42
C GLU A 907 3.38 -34.45 3.37
N PRO A 908 4.45 -33.74 3.79
CA PRO A 908 5.33 -33.03 2.88
C PRO A 908 6.24 -33.97 2.07
N ALA A 909 6.80 -33.46 0.98
CA ALA A 909 7.77 -34.16 0.13
C ALA A 909 8.82 -33.18 -0.43
N SER A 910 9.77 -33.68 -1.24
CA SER A 910 10.85 -32.85 -1.81
C SER A 910 10.41 -31.83 -2.87
N ASN A 911 9.18 -31.92 -3.38
CA ASN A 911 8.48 -30.90 -4.17
C ASN A 911 6.96 -31.12 -4.12
N THR A 912 6.17 -30.16 -4.60
CA THR A 912 4.70 -30.25 -4.56
C THR A 912 4.13 -31.33 -5.48
N VAL A 913 4.79 -31.64 -6.59
CA VAL A 913 4.38 -32.73 -7.50
C VAL A 913 4.34 -34.07 -6.76
N LEU A 914 5.25 -34.28 -5.81
CA LEU A 914 5.24 -35.45 -4.93
C LEU A 914 4.33 -35.26 -3.70
N SER A 915 4.33 -34.09 -3.04
CA SER A 915 3.53 -33.93 -1.80
C SER A 915 2.04 -34.04 -2.07
N ARG A 916 1.56 -33.56 -3.24
CA ARG A 916 0.16 -33.66 -3.67
C ARG A 916 -0.36 -35.11 -3.81
N GLN A 917 0.52 -36.11 -3.84
CA GLN A 917 0.19 -37.54 -3.90
C GLN A 917 0.07 -38.18 -2.51
N ASN A 918 0.48 -37.48 -1.44
CA ASN A 918 0.50 -38.00 -0.08
C ASN A 918 -0.85 -37.88 0.63
N THR A 919 -0.98 -38.57 1.76
CA THR A 919 -2.15 -38.51 2.64
C THR A 919 -2.37 -37.12 3.25
N PHE A 920 -3.64 -36.75 3.39
CA PHE A 920 -4.05 -35.55 4.11
C PHE A 920 -4.05 -35.78 5.63
N GLY A 921 -3.90 -34.67 6.36
CA GLY A 921 -4.25 -34.55 7.75
C GLY A 921 -5.21 -33.38 8.02
N LEU A 922 -5.72 -33.29 9.25
CA LEU A 922 -6.43 -32.13 9.77
C LEU A 922 -5.86 -31.73 11.13
N ILE A 923 -5.61 -30.43 11.33
CA ILE A 923 -5.42 -29.83 12.66
C ILE A 923 -6.73 -29.17 13.06
N VAL A 924 -7.39 -29.69 14.08
CA VAL A 924 -8.67 -29.22 14.64
C VAL A 924 -8.38 -28.49 15.95
N ALA A 925 -8.23 -27.17 15.89
CA ALA A 925 -7.97 -26.34 17.06
C ALA A 925 -9.30 -25.91 17.70
N LEU A 926 -9.64 -26.46 18.87
CA LEU A 926 -10.93 -26.20 19.52
C LEU A 926 -10.94 -24.86 20.26
N ASP A 927 -12.03 -24.10 20.08
CA ASP A 927 -12.32 -22.93 20.91
C ASP A 927 -12.86 -23.31 22.31
N GLY A 928 -13.13 -22.31 23.14
CA GLY A 928 -13.74 -22.49 24.47
C GLY A 928 -15.17 -23.05 24.48
N ALA A 929 -15.84 -23.15 23.32
CA ALA A 929 -17.13 -23.83 23.15
C ALA A 929 -16.98 -25.27 22.61
N ARG A 930 -15.73 -25.73 22.36
CA ARG A 930 -15.38 -26.98 21.66
C ARG A 930 -15.96 -27.06 20.25
N THR A 931 -15.96 -25.92 19.54
CA THR A 931 -16.24 -25.85 18.11
C THR A 931 -14.99 -25.54 17.31
N ALA A 932 -14.98 -25.97 16.04
CA ALA A 932 -14.01 -25.55 15.05
C ALA A 932 -14.58 -25.67 13.62
N ILE A 933 -14.21 -24.76 12.72
CA ILE A 933 -14.65 -24.76 11.31
C ILE A 933 -13.47 -24.62 10.35
N GLY A 934 -13.61 -25.16 9.14
CA GLY A 934 -12.60 -25.00 8.08
C GLY A 934 -13.11 -25.42 6.71
N ASP A 935 -12.22 -25.39 5.73
CA ASP A 935 -12.53 -25.64 4.34
C ASP A 935 -11.28 -26.05 3.55
N LEU A 936 -11.50 -26.83 2.49
CA LEU A 936 -10.46 -27.30 1.56
C LEU A 936 -10.95 -27.11 0.13
N PHE A 937 -10.23 -26.30 -0.63
CA PHE A 937 -10.29 -26.27 -2.10
C PHE A 937 -9.21 -27.18 -2.67
N TRP A 938 -9.56 -28.00 -3.66
CA TRP A 938 -8.60 -28.86 -4.33
C TRP A 938 -8.99 -29.15 -5.78
N ASP A 939 -8.13 -28.74 -6.71
CA ASP A 939 -8.19 -29.09 -8.13
C ASP A 939 -6.88 -29.80 -8.55
N ASP A 940 -6.63 -29.94 -9.85
CA ASP A 940 -5.39 -30.58 -10.34
C ASP A 940 -4.11 -29.77 -10.03
N GLY A 941 -4.25 -28.49 -9.66
CA GLY A 941 -3.17 -27.60 -9.26
C GLY A 941 -2.50 -26.83 -10.41
N GLU A 942 -2.90 -27.00 -11.68
CA GLU A 942 -2.19 -26.38 -12.80
C GLU A 942 -2.99 -26.13 -14.08
N SER A 943 -4.13 -26.78 -14.33
CA SER A 943 -4.90 -26.54 -15.56
C SER A 943 -5.69 -25.23 -15.52
N ILE A 944 -5.80 -24.57 -16.68
CA ILE A 944 -6.52 -23.30 -16.85
C ILE A 944 -8.01 -23.51 -16.55
N ASP A 945 -8.70 -22.48 -16.04
CA ASP A 945 -10.16 -22.44 -15.91
C ASP A 945 -10.82 -23.57 -15.07
N THR A 946 -10.11 -24.18 -14.12
CA THR A 946 -10.68 -25.21 -13.23
C THR A 946 -11.90 -24.72 -12.44
N VAL A 947 -11.85 -23.49 -11.92
CA VAL A 947 -12.94 -22.93 -11.11
C VAL A 947 -14.15 -22.53 -11.97
N SER A 948 -13.92 -21.87 -13.10
CA SER A 948 -14.96 -21.44 -14.05
C SER A 948 -15.63 -22.62 -14.76
N SER A 949 -14.92 -23.74 -14.94
CA SER A 949 -15.47 -25.00 -15.48
C SER A 949 -16.05 -25.96 -14.42
N GLY A 950 -15.86 -25.67 -13.12
CA GLY A 950 -16.35 -26.49 -12.01
C GLY A 950 -15.54 -27.76 -11.72
N THR A 951 -14.37 -27.95 -12.34
CA THR A 951 -13.53 -29.16 -12.22
C THR A 951 -12.62 -29.15 -10.98
N TYR A 952 -13.22 -28.94 -9.80
CA TYR A 952 -12.53 -28.84 -8.52
C TYR A 952 -13.38 -29.39 -7.37
N HIS A 953 -12.75 -29.98 -6.36
CA HIS A 953 -13.41 -30.28 -5.10
C HIS A 953 -13.41 -29.04 -4.21
N TYR A 954 -14.52 -28.78 -3.53
CA TYR A 954 -14.57 -27.82 -2.43
C TYR A 954 -15.42 -28.40 -1.31
N GLY A 955 -14.82 -28.60 -0.14
CA GLY A 955 -15.47 -29.17 1.04
C GLY A 955 -15.29 -28.29 2.27
N THR A 956 -16.26 -28.32 3.18
CA THR A 956 -16.21 -27.62 4.47
C THR A 956 -16.19 -28.62 5.62
N PHE A 957 -15.39 -28.32 6.63
CA PHE A 957 -15.27 -29.09 7.87
C PHE A 957 -15.95 -28.34 9.01
N ASN A 958 -16.66 -29.09 9.86
CA ASN A 958 -17.24 -28.59 11.10
C ASN A 958 -17.01 -29.62 12.21
N PHE A 959 -16.32 -29.23 13.28
CA PHE A 959 -16.29 -29.94 14.54
C PHE A 959 -17.27 -29.29 15.52
N ALA A 960 -18.26 -30.04 16.00
CA ALA A 960 -19.18 -29.62 17.04
C ALA A 960 -19.78 -30.86 17.73
N GLN A 961 -20.12 -30.76 19.02
CA GLN A 961 -20.73 -31.89 19.78
C GLN A 961 -19.92 -33.19 19.61
N ASP A 962 -18.59 -33.05 19.76
CA ASP A 962 -17.61 -34.13 19.64
C ASP A 962 -17.64 -34.91 18.31
N THR A 963 -18.20 -34.27 17.28
CA THR A 963 -18.41 -34.82 15.94
C THR A 963 -17.78 -33.93 14.89
N LEU A 964 -16.88 -34.51 14.08
CA LEU A 964 -16.33 -33.91 12.88
C LEU A 964 -17.17 -34.31 11.66
N THR A 965 -17.68 -33.34 10.92
CA THR A 965 -18.40 -33.55 9.65
C THR A 965 -17.67 -32.86 8.51
N GLN A 966 -17.45 -33.55 7.39
CA GLN A 966 -17.12 -32.94 6.10
C GLN A 966 -18.38 -32.85 5.24
N THR A 967 -18.75 -31.64 4.81
CA THR A 967 -19.76 -31.41 3.77
C THR A 967 -19.08 -31.10 2.44
N VAL A 968 -19.47 -31.77 1.36
CA VAL A 968 -18.99 -31.46 0.00
C VAL A 968 -19.89 -30.40 -0.64
N VAL A 969 -19.31 -29.26 -1.00
CA VAL A 969 -20.02 -28.09 -1.56
C VAL A 969 -19.89 -28.06 -3.09
N ASN A 970 -18.70 -28.31 -3.64
CA ASN A 970 -18.53 -28.68 -5.05
C ASN A 970 -17.90 -30.07 -5.16
N ASN A 971 -18.54 -30.96 -5.93
CA ASN A 971 -18.24 -32.39 -5.94
C ASN A 971 -17.55 -32.80 -7.25
N TYR A 972 -16.22 -32.76 -7.25
CA TYR A 972 -15.37 -33.25 -8.34
C TYR A 972 -14.35 -34.26 -7.80
N PRO A 973 -14.74 -35.52 -7.55
CA PRO A 973 -13.93 -36.47 -6.79
C PRO A 973 -12.64 -36.89 -7.50
N ALA A 974 -12.56 -36.68 -8.83
CA ALA A 974 -11.36 -36.95 -9.63
C ALA A 974 -10.15 -36.09 -9.23
N ALA A 975 -10.35 -34.92 -8.63
CA ALA A 975 -9.23 -34.11 -8.10
C ALA A 975 -8.58 -34.71 -6.85
N LEU A 976 -9.28 -35.63 -6.16
CA LEU A 976 -8.86 -36.27 -4.91
C LEU A 976 -8.82 -37.82 -5.04
N GLU A 977 -8.73 -38.34 -6.27
CA GLU A 977 -8.80 -39.79 -6.51
C GLU A 977 -7.60 -40.51 -5.87
N GLY A 978 -7.90 -41.52 -5.04
CA GLY A 978 -6.91 -42.29 -4.29
C GLY A 978 -6.37 -41.61 -3.02
N LEU A 979 -6.65 -40.32 -2.80
CA LEU A 979 -6.20 -39.59 -1.62
C LEU A 979 -7.13 -39.83 -0.41
N VAL A 980 -6.53 -39.94 0.78
CA VAL A 980 -7.24 -40.17 2.04
C VAL A 980 -6.76 -39.21 3.13
N LEU A 981 -7.67 -38.89 4.05
CA LEU A 981 -7.39 -38.28 5.34
C LEU A 981 -6.99 -39.39 6.31
N ASP A 982 -5.73 -39.41 6.74
CA ASP A 982 -5.20 -40.46 7.63
C ASP A 982 -4.91 -39.99 9.06
N LYS A 983 -4.54 -38.71 9.22
CA LYS A 983 -4.15 -38.09 10.49
C LYS A 983 -5.14 -37.01 10.92
N ILE A 984 -5.65 -37.06 12.15
CA ILE A 984 -6.46 -35.98 12.73
C ILE A 984 -5.90 -35.63 14.11
N GLU A 985 -5.48 -34.38 14.28
CA GLU A 985 -5.01 -33.83 15.55
C GLU A 985 -6.04 -32.86 16.11
N ILE A 986 -6.51 -33.08 17.34
CA ILE A 986 -7.54 -32.28 17.99
C ILE A 986 -6.93 -31.64 19.23
N LEU A 987 -6.85 -30.31 19.24
CA LEU A 987 -6.14 -29.52 20.25
C LEU A 987 -7.13 -28.92 21.26
N GLY A 988 -6.81 -29.00 22.56
CA GLY A 988 -7.64 -28.43 23.63
C GLY A 988 -8.87 -29.28 23.95
N ASN A 989 -8.70 -30.60 24.07
CA ASN A 989 -9.80 -31.53 24.31
C ASN A 989 -10.33 -31.56 25.77
N ASN A 990 -10.00 -30.55 26.58
CA ASN A 990 -10.40 -30.33 27.97
C ASN A 990 -10.17 -31.56 28.88
N GLY A 991 -9.07 -32.29 28.67
CA GLY A 991 -8.70 -33.47 29.43
C GLY A 991 -9.50 -34.74 29.11
N GLN A 992 -10.34 -34.71 28.08
CA GLN A 992 -11.12 -35.86 27.66
C GLN A 992 -10.30 -36.78 26.74
N VAL A 993 -10.49 -38.10 26.89
CA VAL A 993 -9.72 -39.11 26.15
C VAL A 993 -10.71 -40.05 25.46
N PRO A 994 -10.85 -40.02 24.12
CA PRO A 994 -11.82 -40.86 23.44
C PRO A 994 -11.34 -42.31 23.40
N THR A 995 -12.26 -43.24 23.68
CA THR A 995 -12.03 -44.68 23.70
C THR A 995 -12.22 -45.33 22.34
N SER A 996 -13.00 -44.69 21.45
CA SER A 996 -13.23 -45.13 20.06
C SER A 996 -13.76 -43.98 19.19
N VAL A 997 -13.72 -44.19 17.87
CA VAL A 997 -14.42 -43.37 16.87
C VAL A 997 -15.61 -44.18 16.32
N SER A 998 -16.73 -43.51 16.07
CA SER A 998 -17.88 -44.06 15.36
C SER A 998 -18.30 -43.11 14.22
N GLY A 999 -19.05 -43.57 13.22
CA GLY A 999 -19.41 -42.69 12.10
C GLY A 999 -20.28 -43.35 11.03
N ASP A 1000 -20.52 -42.62 9.95
CA ASP A 1000 -21.07 -43.17 8.70
C ASP A 1000 -20.03 -43.99 7.91
N ILE A 1001 -18.75 -43.70 8.10
CA ILE A 1001 -17.58 -44.45 7.61
C ILE A 1001 -16.96 -45.27 8.77
N SER A 1002 -16.52 -46.49 8.46
CA SER A 1002 -15.81 -47.36 9.41
C SER A 1002 -14.34 -46.92 9.55
N VAL A 1003 -13.96 -46.45 10.73
CA VAL A 1003 -12.61 -45.94 11.04
C VAL A 1003 -11.90 -46.89 12.02
N ASP A 1004 -10.92 -47.65 11.53
CA ASP A 1004 -10.09 -48.58 12.33
C ASP A 1004 -8.76 -47.92 12.73
N ALA A 1005 -8.87 -46.77 13.41
CA ALA A 1005 -7.75 -45.87 13.68
C ALA A 1005 -7.14 -46.04 15.08
N LEU A 1006 -5.83 -45.81 15.18
CA LEU A 1006 -5.14 -45.67 16.45
C LEU A 1006 -5.40 -44.29 17.05
N ILE A 1007 -6.08 -44.26 18.19
CA ILE A 1007 -6.22 -43.08 19.05
C ILE A 1007 -5.05 -43.03 20.04
N THR A 1008 -4.35 -41.90 20.07
CA THR A 1008 -3.37 -41.54 21.11
C THR A 1008 -3.82 -40.23 21.77
N TYR A 1009 -3.55 -40.07 23.07
CA TYR A 1009 -3.79 -38.82 23.79
C TYR A 1009 -2.51 -38.35 24.49
N ASP A 1010 -2.13 -37.12 24.19
CA ASP A 1010 -1.04 -36.41 24.85
C ASP A 1010 -1.60 -35.60 26.02
N SER A 1011 -1.35 -36.09 27.23
CA SER A 1011 -1.79 -35.45 28.48
C SER A 1011 -0.98 -34.21 28.87
N THR A 1012 0.12 -33.90 28.20
CA THR A 1012 0.93 -32.70 28.45
C THR A 1012 0.36 -31.50 27.69
N TYR A 1013 -0.15 -31.72 26.47
CA TYR A 1013 -0.68 -30.65 25.61
C TYR A 1013 -2.19 -30.72 25.35
N ASP A 1014 -2.93 -31.60 26.05
CA ASP A 1014 -4.39 -31.78 25.90
C ASP A 1014 -4.82 -32.04 24.44
N LYS A 1015 -4.05 -32.92 23.78
CA LYS A 1015 -4.11 -33.19 22.35
C LYS A 1015 -4.49 -34.64 22.08
N VAL A 1016 -5.56 -34.87 21.31
CA VAL A 1016 -5.88 -36.19 20.75
C VAL A 1016 -5.27 -36.31 19.36
N ILE A 1017 -4.69 -37.46 19.05
CA ILE A 1017 -4.13 -37.80 17.75
C ILE A 1017 -4.79 -39.09 17.27
N ILE A 1018 -5.43 -39.04 16.09
CA ILE A 1018 -6.04 -40.18 15.40
C ILE A 1018 -5.18 -40.46 14.17
N THR A 1019 -4.77 -41.72 13.96
CA THR A 1019 -3.85 -42.14 12.87
C THR A 1019 -4.29 -43.46 12.25
N GLY A 1020 -3.99 -43.69 10.97
CA GLY A 1020 -4.50 -44.85 10.23
C GLY A 1020 -5.99 -44.73 9.88
N ALA A 1021 -6.53 -43.50 9.85
CA ALA A 1021 -7.96 -43.28 9.64
C ALA A 1021 -8.45 -43.63 8.23
N ALA A 1022 -7.57 -43.53 7.21
CA ALA A 1022 -7.83 -43.89 5.81
C ALA A 1022 -9.18 -43.39 5.22
N ILE A 1023 -9.69 -42.24 5.67
CA ILE A 1023 -11.00 -41.71 5.28
C ILE A 1023 -10.92 -41.13 3.85
N PRO A 1024 -11.78 -41.55 2.88
CA PRO A 1024 -11.79 -40.99 1.53
C PRO A 1024 -12.20 -39.50 1.51
N ILE A 1025 -11.23 -38.59 1.49
CA ILE A 1025 -11.44 -37.13 1.61
C ILE A 1025 -12.24 -36.52 0.44
N ALA A 1026 -12.35 -37.23 -0.68
CA ALA A 1026 -13.24 -36.88 -1.79
C ALA A 1026 -14.74 -36.97 -1.45
N GLN A 1027 -15.13 -37.56 -0.31
CA GLN A 1027 -16.52 -37.85 0.06
C GLN A 1027 -16.94 -37.08 1.32
N ALA A 1028 -18.23 -36.83 1.46
CA ALA A 1028 -18.80 -36.34 2.73
C ALA A 1028 -18.71 -37.46 3.79
N PHE A 1029 -18.37 -37.10 5.02
CA PHE A 1029 -18.23 -38.03 6.13
C PHE A 1029 -18.63 -37.40 7.47
N THR A 1030 -18.98 -38.25 8.43
CA THR A 1030 -19.33 -37.89 9.80
C THR A 1030 -18.65 -38.85 10.76
N ILE A 1031 -17.74 -38.35 11.60
CA ILE A 1031 -17.09 -39.13 12.66
C ILE A 1031 -17.32 -38.49 14.03
N THR A 1032 -17.78 -39.28 15.00
CA THR A 1032 -18.07 -38.90 16.37
C THR A 1032 -17.12 -39.61 17.32
N LEU A 1033 -16.48 -38.83 18.20
CA LEU A 1033 -15.63 -39.33 19.28
C LEU A 1033 -16.50 -39.94 20.39
N ILE A 1034 -16.13 -41.12 20.87
CA ILE A 1034 -16.80 -41.79 21.99
C ILE A 1034 -15.87 -41.77 23.21
N PHE A 1035 -16.35 -41.23 24.33
CA PHE A 1035 -15.61 -41.09 25.59
C PHE A 1035 -16.07 -42.12 26.64
#